data_AF-A0ABD0WIJ1-F1
#
_entry.id   AF-A0ABD0WIJ1-F1
#
_cell.length_a   1.000
_cell.length_b   1.000
_cell.length_c   1.000
_cell.angle_alpha   90.00
_cell.angle_beta   90.00
_cell.angle_gamma   90.00
#
_symmetry.space_group_name_H-M   'P 1'
#
loop_
_entity.id
_entity.type
_entity.pdbx_description
1 polymer ?
#
loop_
_entity_poly.entity_id
_entity_poly.type
_entity_poly.pdbx_seq_one_letter_code
_entity_poly.pdbx_strand_id
1 'polypeptide(L)'
;MTKNSIHEAYTALMKGISVLDLNGPNVSSDLVLIGHNAFPLVINARGQVLMAASFYGDGRVVVLGHESYLTTFPALVENALMWLAGSPCQSTTVVVHQSCKALADTMSNSRLQPKVGCFCKDNGVYVTDAYSVGSEVKELVEFLKVTKGGLLIAGQAWSWACKHRDLNTLLDFPANKVSSVAGIYFSDRPGVLGTLSVPPQIPSSWLSVAIGKDFKDDLEFLLKGVSEFDIRGESIPSEVLVHGPLAFPIGATPDGRAFLAGAYYGQGRVIVVTHEGYVGREQLSPFWINAIRWLDKGRNGPVGISSGIAFSFPLLSKSGVPCERSGFRTDLSVYVCTSYSDNQVDEIQDFVAEGGGLLIGGHAWCWAHTHPGQNPMTDYAGNRILNKMGLSLLKETLGAGCFKAPVMGRKCSEGIAKDFKDDLEFLLKGVSEFDIRGESVPSVVLVHGPLAFPIGATPDGRAFLAGAYYGQGRVIVVTHEGYVGREQFSPFWINAVHWLDKGRNGPVGISSGIAFSFPLLCQSGVPCERSGFRKDLSVYVCTSYSDKQVDEIQNFVAEGGGLLIGGHAWWWAHTHPGQNPMTDYAGNRILNKMGLSLLVKTLGASARQCLKAPVMGRNCSEGYHFRHMLHRFAGHMTTGEKLTEQEESRLKKLVNDCSSFLQMRAHDCASYTSVVAMLTEVLKKTGIPQVGHNCPVSNAKDHLLLNVGAEVYKVSKNPDDLLPYLMKDLTVKPIWPNHRILISCNEAGGEQWLSTGAYLSPGMKSNMSLPSEIVGKGWKVQIGCQTDNIGNASELKRAPVVHERFPIDTQIMQVWNLWGGLLYLIAPPNTQVDGLEIIIEQVVLVPYFKSGVTTPAEWENLRNAPSPWAEFEFENIIITLSSDLVRGVDRPHLVAEVWDDIMRGIADLAAIPAKFPRKERFVVDVQISHGYMHAGYPIMMQPDEAWKLLDPRAMRNSGHWGPIHELGHNQQRGVWEFPHHTTECTCNLWSMYVHEEVLGINRDRAHPNMTLANRQCRVKEYVKGGRNLSAWTVWVALETYMQLQEQFGWDAFKKVFAAYHTMQNVPNDNPGKMNLYAETFSLTVMKNLAPFFKAWPIEPATEQKLSHLPVWSDHPMAKYN
;
A
#
# COMPACT_ATOMS: atom_id res chain seq x y z
N MET A 1 31.65 15.02 9.02
CA MET A 1 31.62 13.57 9.35
C MET A 1 30.82 12.82 8.28
N THR A 2 31.26 11.62 7.89
CA THR A 2 30.61 10.78 6.86
C THR A 2 29.52 9.88 7.47
N LYS A 3 28.44 9.53 6.72
CA LYS A 3 27.38 8.58 7.16
C LYS A 3 27.92 7.29 7.82
N ASN A 4 29.12 6.84 7.44
CA ASN A 4 29.79 5.68 8.04
C ASN A 4 30.03 5.83 9.56
N SER A 5 30.32 7.03 10.07
CA SER A 5 30.66 7.21 11.50
C SER A 5 29.45 7.04 12.44
N ILE A 6 28.25 7.36 11.97
CA ILE A 6 27.01 7.20 12.76
C ILE A 6 26.63 5.72 12.87
N HIS A 7 26.78 4.97 11.77
CA HIS A 7 26.49 3.54 11.78
C HIS A 7 27.47 2.76 12.67
N GLU A 8 28.76 3.13 12.63
CA GLU A 8 29.78 2.59 13.55
C GLU A 8 29.46 2.91 15.01
N ALA A 9 29.03 4.15 15.31
CA ALA A 9 28.61 4.56 16.64
C ALA A 9 27.39 3.78 17.15
N TYR A 10 26.35 3.61 16.33
CA TYR A 10 25.18 2.81 16.67
C TYR A 10 25.56 1.35 16.95
N THR A 11 26.40 0.76 16.09
CA THR A 11 26.88 -0.62 16.25
C THR A 11 27.67 -0.81 17.55
N ALA A 12 28.49 0.18 17.91
CA ALA A 12 29.24 0.17 19.17
C ALA A 12 28.30 0.28 20.39
N LEU A 13 27.31 1.17 20.35
CA LEU A 13 26.37 1.41 21.44
C LEU A 13 25.42 0.22 21.66
N MET A 14 24.94 -0.41 20.60
CA MET A 14 23.96 -1.50 20.66
C MET A 14 24.59 -2.91 20.67
N LYS A 15 25.92 -3.01 20.79
CA LYS A 15 26.65 -4.27 20.73
C LYS A 15 26.16 -5.26 21.80
N GLY A 16 25.69 -6.43 21.36
CA GLY A 16 25.24 -7.52 22.24
C GLY A 16 23.85 -7.31 22.86
N ILE A 17 23.11 -6.28 22.41
CA ILE A 17 21.78 -5.95 22.92
C ILE A 17 20.75 -6.25 21.83
N SER A 18 19.88 -7.24 22.08
CA SER A 18 18.82 -7.63 21.15
C SER A 18 17.43 -7.16 21.59
N VAL A 19 17.21 -7.01 22.89
CA VAL A 19 15.92 -6.64 23.49
C VAL A 19 16.14 -5.74 24.70
N LEU A 20 15.31 -4.71 24.84
CA LEU A 20 15.23 -3.85 26.02
C LEU A 20 13.79 -3.88 26.57
N ASP A 21 13.62 -4.28 27.82
CA ASP A 21 12.32 -4.30 28.49
C ASP A 21 12.09 -3.03 29.29
N LEU A 22 11.16 -2.18 28.82
CA LEU A 22 10.82 -0.91 29.45
C LEU A 22 9.50 -0.97 30.24
N ASN A 23 8.87 -2.15 30.44
CA ASN A 23 7.57 -2.31 31.11
C ASN A 23 7.56 -2.02 32.64
N GLY A 24 8.58 -1.34 33.15
CA GLY A 24 8.65 -0.97 34.57
C GLY A 24 7.74 0.21 34.94
N PRO A 25 7.67 0.59 36.23
CA PRO A 25 6.87 1.72 36.70
C PRO A 25 7.39 3.10 36.24
N ASN A 26 8.51 3.13 35.51
CA ASN A 26 9.28 4.32 35.18
C ASN A 26 8.98 4.78 33.75
N VAL A 27 8.26 5.90 33.61
CA VAL A 27 7.84 6.43 32.31
C VAL A 27 8.88 7.39 31.75
N SER A 28 9.48 7.04 30.61
CA SER A 28 10.45 7.88 29.91
C SER A 28 9.81 9.11 29.28
N SER A 29 10.60 10.17 29.06
CA SER A 29 10.26 11.21 28.09
C SER A 29 10.48 10.72 26.65
N ASP A 30 9.67 11.22 25.74
CA ASP A 30 9.92 11.16 24.29
C ASP A 30 10.99 12.20 23.91
N LEU A 31 11.98 11.79 23.12
CA LEU A 31 13.11 12.60 22.68
C LEU A 31 12.88 13.11 21.27
N VAL A 32 13.16 14.40 21.08
CA VAL A 32 13.06 15.10 19.81
C VAL A 32 14.46 15.25 19.23
N LEU A 33 14.68 14.67 18.05
CA LEU A 33 15.96 14.73 17.36
C LEU A 33 15.89 15.77 16.24
N ILE A 34 16.85 16.69 16.25
CA ILE A 34 17.04 17.67 15.17
C ILE A 34 18.47 17.56 14.63
N GLY A 35 18.63 17.71 13.32
CA GLY A 35 19.94 17.66 12.67
C GLY A 35 20.41 16.24 12.30
N HIS A 36 21.50 16.19 11.53
CA HIS A 36 22.01 14.97 10.89
C HIS A 36 23.00 14.17 11.75
N ASN A 37 23.46 14.74 12.88
CA ASN A 37 24.40 14.08 13.80
C ASN A 37 23.68 13.34 14.94
N ALA A 38 22.44 13.71 15.25
CA ALA A 38 21.61 13.04 16.25
C ALA A 38 20.93 11.81 15.63
N PHE A 39 20.91 10.70 16.36
CA PHE A 39 20.30 9.46 15.92
C PHE A 39 19.69 8.69 17.10
N PRO A 40 18.59 7.95 16.87
CA PRO A 40 17.93 7.20 17.93
C PRO A 40 18.66 5.89 18.21
N LEU A 41 18.72 5.53 19.49
CA LEU A 41 19.16 4.22 19.96
C LEU A 41 17.95 3.29 20.14
N VAL A 42 16.86 3.84 20.69
CA VAL A 42 15.63 3.09 21.01
C VAL A 42 14.41 3.89 20.55
N ILE A 43 13.57 3.26 19.73
CA ILE A 43 12.30 3.82 19.25
C ILE A 43 11.17 2.86 19.57
N ASN A 44 10.05 3.35 20.06
CA ASN A 44 8.87 2.52 20.30
C ASN A 44 7.99 2.35 19.04
N ALA A 45 6.97 1.51 19.14
CA ALA A 45 6.04 1.23 18.03
C ALA A 45 5.26 2.47 17.51
N ARG A 46 5.20 3.56 18.29
CA ARG A 46 4.59 4.84 17.90
C ARG A 46 5.56 5.78 17.19
N GLY A 47 6.82 5.38 17.01
CA GLY A 47 7.87 6.23 16.44
C GLY A 47 8.50 7.19 17.45
N GLN A 48 8.19 7.07 18.75
CA GLN A 48 8.79 7.93 19.79
C GLN A 48 10.20 7.45 20.12
N VAL A 49 11.13 8.39 20.29
CA VAL A 49 12.52 8.08 20.60
C VAL A 49 12.69 8.11 22.13
N LEU A 50 13.17 7.03 22.73
CA LEU A 50 13.31 6.92 24.19
C LEU A 50 14.77 7.06 24.66
N MET A 51 15.70 6.78 23.76
CA MET A 51 17.15 6.94 23.98
C MET A 51 17.78 7.37 22.66
N ALA A 52 18.75 8.28 22.72
CA ALA A 52 19.40 8.83 21.54
C ALA A 52 20.88 9.10 21.79
N ALA A 53 21.64 9.23 20.71
CA ALA A 53 23.03 9.64 20.74
C ALA A 53 23.31 10.69 19.66
N SER A 54 24.34 11.49 19.87
CA SER A 54 24.74 12.52 18.92
C SER A 54 26.22 12.90 19.08
N PHE A 55 26.69 13.70 18.13
CA PHE A 55 27.98 14.36 18.13
C PHE A 55 27.80 15.87 18.18
N TYR A 56 28.63 16.55 18.96
CA TYR A 56 28.72 18.01 18.98
C TYR A 56 30.19 18.44 18.98
N GLY A 57 30.63 19.15 17.93
CA GLY A 57 32.04 19.25 17.59
C GLY A 57 32.63 17.84 17.37
N ASP A 58 33.68 17.51 18.11
CA ASP A 58 34.25 16.16 18.19
C ASP A 58 33.84 15.40 19.47
N GLY A 59 33.07 16.03 20.37
CA GLY A 59 32.53 15.41 21.57
C GLY A 59 31.33 14.51 21.28
N ARG A 60 31.01 13.64 22.25
CA ARG A 60 29.97 12.60 22.13
C ARG A 60 28.93 12.75 23.23
N VAL A 61 27.66 12.60 22.86
CA VAL A 61 26.53 12.72 23.80
C VAL A 61 25.63 11.50 23.70
N VAL A 62 25.25 10.93 24.84
CA VAL A 62 24.18 9.93 24.95
C VAL A 62 23.10 10.47 25.89
N VAL A 63 21.84 10.29 25.49
CA VAL A 63 20.67 10.80 26.22
C VAL A 63 19.68 9.66 26.46
N LEU A 64 19.31 9.45 27.73
CA LEU A 64 18.33 8.47 28.16
C LEU A 64 17.08 9.19 28.68
N GLY A 65 15.90 8.85 28.19
CA GLY A 65 14.65 9.54 28.57
C GLY A 65 14.14 9.25 29.99
N HIS A 66 14.88 8.50 30.82
CA HIS A 66 14.60 8.29 32.24
C HIS A 66 15.88 7.96 33.02
N GLU A 67 16.00 8.40 34.28
CA GLU A 67 17.19 8.21 35.12
C GLU A 67 17.41 6.73 35.48
N SER A 68 16.34 5.99 35.74
CA SER A 68 16.40 4.56 36.11
C SER A 68 17.06 3.68 35.05
N TYR A 69 17.09 4.12 33.79
CA TYR A 69 17.73 3.38 32.69
C TYR A 69 19.23 3.23 32.88
N LEU A 70 19.86 4.11 33.68
CA LEU A 70 21.27 4.00 34.08
C LEU A 70 21.56 2.69 34.84
N THR A 71 20.60 2.16 35.59
CA THR A 71 20.76 0.91 36.36
C THR A 71 20.01 -0.27 35.76
N THR A 72 18.90 -0.02 35.05
CA THR A 72 18.10 -1.08 34.42
C THR A 72 18.82 -1.75 33.26
N PHE A 73 19.66 -1.02 32.51
CA PHE A 73 20.33 -1.51 31.30
C PHE A 73 21.86 -1.44 31.40
N PRO A 74 22.49 -2.23 32.28
CA PRO A 74 23.93 -2.13 32.54
C PRO A 74 24.78 -2.35 31.29
N ALA A 75 24.43 -3.30 30.41
CA ALA A 75 25.16 -3.56 29.17
C ALA A 75 25.12 -2.36 28.20
N LEU A 76 23.96 -1.70 28.07
CA LEU A 76 23.82 -0.50 27.25
C LEU A 76 24.65 0.65 27.80
N VAL A 77 24.60 0.84 29.12
CA VAL A 77 25.32 1.91 29.79
C VAL A 77 26.83 1.67 29.72
N GLU A 78 27.30 0.43 29.84
CA GLU A 78 28.71 0.10 29.65
C GLU A 78 29.18 0.39 28.21
N ASN A 79 28.41 -0.02 27.20
CA ASN A 79 28.69 0.34 25.81
C ASN A 79 28.71 1.86 25.60
N ALA A 80 27.76 2.58 26.21
CA ALA A 80 27.70 4.04 26.15
C ALA A 80 28.93 4.69 26.78
N LEU A 81 29.34 4.26 27.98
CA LEU A 81 30.53 4.80 28.65
C LEU A 81 31.81 4.51 27.87
N MET A 82 31.95 3.31 27.29
CA MET A 82 33.09 2.96 26.43
C MET A 82 33.12 3.81 25.16
N TRP A 83 31.96 4.01 24.53
CA TRP A 83 31.85 4.86 23.35
C TRP A 83 32.12 6.34 23.67
N LEU A 84 31.64 6.83 24.81
CA LEU A 84 31.90 8.19 25.29
C LEU A 84 33.38 8.40 25.65
N ALA A 85 34.04 7.38 26.24
CA ALA A 85 35.45 7.43 26.61
C ALA A 85 36.40 7.33 25.41
N GLY A 86 35.97 6.75 24.28
CA GLY A 86 36.74 6.67 23.03
C GLY A 86 36.86 7.98 22.25
N SER A 87 36.74 9.11 22.94
CA SER A 87 36.89 10.47 22.42
C SER A 87 38.36 10.92 22.48
N PRO A 88 38.85 11.88 21.69
CA PRO A 88 40.27 12.30 21.68
C PRO A 88 40.78 12.97 22.98
N CYS A 89 39.99 13.00 24.06
CA CYS A 89 40.40 13.56 25.34
C CYS A 89 41.46 12.65 25.99
N GLN A 90 42.54 13.23 26.53
CA GLN A 90 43.68 12.47 27.09
C GLN A 90 43.34 11.70 28.39
N SER A 91 42.16 11.93 28.97
CA SER A 91 41.71 11.36 30.24
C SER A 91 40.70 10.22 30.00
N THR A 92 40.95 9.04 30.56
CA THR A 92 39.99 7.91 30.55
C THR A 92 39.07 7.92 31.79
N THR A 93 39.04 9.02 32.54
CA THR A 93 38.34 9.10 33.82
C THR A 93 36.84 9.31 33.62
N VAL A 94 36.02 8.41 34.16
CA VAL A 94 34.55 8.54 34.19
C VAL A 94 34.13 9.09 35.55
N VAL A 95 33.52 10.28 35.55
CA VAL A 95 32.99 10.92 36.76
C VAL A 95 31.46 10.94 36.72
N VAL A 96 30.84 10.56 37.82
CA VAL A 96 29.38 10.45 37.96
C VAL A 96 28.92 11.47 39.00
N HIS A 97 27.94 12.29 38.65
CA HIS A 97 27.32 13.23 39.57
C HIS A 97 26.67 12.50 40.74
N GLN A 98 26.61 13.14 41.92
CA GLN A 98 26.08 12.55 43.16
C GLN A 98 24.66 11.98 43.00
N SER A 99 23.81 12.60 42.17
CA SER A 99 22.45 12.13 41.91
C SER A 99 22.37 10.82 41.11
N CYS A 100 23.44 10.48 40.40
CA CYS A 100 23.57 9.23 39.66
C CYS A 100 24.46 8.21 40.40
N LYS A 101 24.71 8.37 41.71
CA LYS A 101 25.56 7.48 42.51
C LYS A 101 25.26 5.99 42.35
N ALA A 102 23.98 5.63 42.18
CA ALA A 102 23.56 4.23 41.98
C ALA A 102 24.26 3.57 40.77
N LEU A 103 24.60 4.34 39.73
CA LEU A 103 25.38 3.87 38.59
C LEU A 103 26.81 3.50 39.02
N ALA A 104 27.47 4.36 39.79
CA ALA A 104 28.84 4.12 40.25
C ALA A 104 28.93 2.90 41.16
N ASP A 105 27.93 2.70 42.03
CA ASP A 105 27.83 1.53 42.90
C ASP A 105 27.64 0.24 42.07
N THR A 106 26.74 0.27 41.08
CA THR A 106 26.46 -0.86 40.17
C THR A 106 27.65 -1.22 39.28
N MET A 107 28.43 -0.23 38.87
CA MET A 107 29.55 -0.36 37.93
C MET A 107 30.94 -0.39 38.60
N SER A 108 30.99 -0.58 39.92
CA SER A 108 32.24 -0.62 40.70
C SER A 108 33.25 -1.67 40.22
N ASN A 109 32.76 -2.78 39.63
CA ASN A 109 33.58 -3.86 39.06
C ASN A 109 33.80 -3.74 37.53
N SER A 110 33.33 -2.65 36.89
CA SER A 110 33.48 -2.43 35.45
C SER A 110 34.90 -1.98 35.08
N ARG A 111 35.27 -2.11 33.80
CA ARG A 111 36.59 -1.72 33.29
C ARG A 111 36.90 -0.23 33.44
N LEU A 112 35.88 0.63 33.49
CA LEU A 112 36.01 2.08 33.52
C LEU A 112 36.00 2.68 34.94
N GLN A 113 35.62 1.89 35.96
CA GLN A 113 35.57 2.27 37.38
C GLN A 113 35.05 3.71 37.64
N PRO A 114 33.78 4.00 37.29
CA PRO A 114 33.21 5.33 37.46
C PRO A 114 33.26 5.80 38.92
N LYS A 115 33.75 7.03 39.14
CA LYS A 115 33.88 7.63 40.48
C LYS A 115 32.83 8.71 40.68
N VAL A 116 32.24 8.76 41.87
CA VAL A 116 31.33 9.85 42.23
C VAL A 116 32.14 11.11 42.50
N GLY A 117 31.77 12.22 41.85
CA GLY A 117 32.49 13.48 41.96
C GLY A 117 31.78 14.65 41.28
N CYS A 118 32.38 15.83 41.37
CA CYS A 118 31.91 17.04 40.70
C CYS A 118 32.44 17.11 39.26
N PHE A 119 31.76 17.86 38.41
CA PHE A 119 32.21 18.12 37.05
C PHE A 119 33.58 18.84 37.03
N CYS A 120 34.43 18.47 36.08
CA CYS A 120 35.70 19.10 35.78
C CYS A 120 35.97 18.96 34.27
N LYS A 121 36.52 19.99 33.64
CA LYS A 121 36.80 20.00 32.19
C LYS A 121 37.87 18.97 31.76
N ASP A 122 38.69 18.50 32.70
CA ASP A 122 39.73 17.48 32.49
C ASP A 122 39.21 16.04 32.60
N ASN A 123 37.92 15.86 32.89
CA ASN A 123 37.30 14.53 32.91
C ASN A 123 37.25 13.93 31.49
N GLY A 124 37.27 12.60 31.35
CA GLY A 124 37.06 11.96 30.06
C GLY A 124 35.57 11.87 29.71
N VAL A 125 34.79 11.36 30.67
CA VAL A 125 33.35 11.21 30.57
C VAL A 125 32.68 11.75 31.82
N TYR A 126 31.61 12.51 31.65
CA TYR A 126 30.76 12.97 32.74
C TYR A 126 29.35 12.39 32.62
N VAL A 127 28.81 11.88 33.73
CA VAL A 127 27.46 11.33 33.81
C VAL A 127 26.64 12.13 34.82
N THR A 128 25.47 12.60 34.40
CA THR A 128 24.57 13.38 35.26
C THR A 128 23.11 13.07 34.97
N ASP A 129 22.24 13.39 35.92
CA ASP A 129 20.81 13.44 35.64
C ASP A 129 20.44 14.69 34.82
N ALA A 130 19.20 14.69 34.32
CA ALA A 130 18.69 15.74 33.47
C ALA A 130 18.33 17.05 34.20
N TYR A 131 18.47 17.10 35.52
CA TYR A 131 18.05 18.23 36.37
C TYR A 131 19.23 19.04 36.91
N SER A 132 20.38 18.38 37.12
CA SER A 132 21.54 18.90 37.85
C SER A 132 22.56 19.65 36.99
N VAL A 133 22.27 19.87 35.70
CA VAL A 133 23.17 20.58 34.77
C VAL A 133 23.13 22.11 34.87
N GLY A 134 22.19 22.67 35.65
CA GLY A 134 21.77 24.07 35.53
C GLY A 134 22.84 25.14 35.78
N SER A 135 23.81 24.91 36.67
CA SER A 135 24.88 25.86 36.98
C SER A 135 26.09 25.78 36.05
N GLU A 136 26.26 24.67 35.34
CA GLU A 136 27.50 24.31 34.62
C GLU A 136 27.32 24.31 33.08
N VAL A 137 26.16 24.76 32.57
CA VAL A 137 25.77 24.67 31.16
C VAL A 137 26.87 25.11 30.20
N LYS A 138 27.46 26.31 30.40
CA LYS A 138 28.51 26.84 29.51
C LYS A 138 29.75 25.95 29.51
N GLU A 139 30.14 25.46 30.67
CA GLU A 139 31.34 24.65 30.84
C GLU A 139 31.16 23.25 30.26
N LEU A 140 29.94 22.69 30.33
CA LEU A 140 29.57 21.41 29.71
C LEU A 140 29.53 21.50 28.17
N VAL A 141 29.01 22.61 27.62
CA VAL A 141 29.03 22.84 26.17
C VAL A 141 30.48 23.01 25.67
N GLU A 142 31.31 23.77 26.38
CA GLU A 142 32.75 23.86 26.10
C GLU A 142 33.46 22.51 26.22
N PHE A 143 33.08 21.69 27.19
CA PHE A 143 33.61 20.35 27.38
C PHE A 143 33.32 19.43 26.18
N LEU A 144 32.11 19.48 25.64
CA LEU A 144 31.77 18.73 24.42
C LEU A 144 32.53 19.25 23.20
N LYS A 145 32.59 20.58 23.03
CA LYS A 145 33.11 21.20 21.82
C LYS A 145 34.64 21.28 21.76
N VAL A 146 35.27 21.73 22.85
CA VAL A 146 36.69 22.11 22.91
C VAL A 146 37.53 20.96 23.46
N THR A 147 37.16 20.41 24.63
CA THR A 147 37.93 19.32 25.25
C THR A 147 37.57 17.95 24.68
N LYS A 148 36.53 17.90 23.84
CA LYS A 148 36.05 16.69 23.15
C LYS A 148 35.66 15.61 24.15
N GLY A 149 35.02 15.99 25.25
CA GLY A 149 34.57 15.08 26.29
C GLY A 149 33.36 14.24 25.88
N GLY A 150 33.06 13.22 26.70
CA GLY A 150 31.84 12.43 26.59
C GLY A 150 30.81 12.81 27.66
N LEU A 151 29.55 12.99 27.28
CA LEU A 151 28.45 13.31 28.21
C LEU A 151 27.32 12.29 28.13
N LEU A 152 26.93 11.72 29.28
CA LEU A 152 25.73 10.89 29.43
C LEU A 152 24.72 11.61 30.32
N ILE A 153 23.55 11.93 29.77
CA ILE A 153 22.45 12.57 30.50
C ILE A 153 21.27 11.61 30.56
N ALA A 154 20.69 11.42 31.74
CA ALA A 154 19.47 10.64 31.90
C ALA A 154 18.39 11.43 32.64
N GLY A 155 17.17 11.44 32.12
CA GLY A 155 16.02 11.87 32.90
C GLY A 155 14.75 12.19 32.15
N GLN A 156 13.73 12.67 32.87
CA GLN A 156 12.37 12.83 32.32
C GLN A 156 11.87 14.28 32.39
N ALA A 157 11.62 14.88 31.23
CA ALA A 157 11.11 16.24 31.11
C ALA A 157 9.57 16.33 31.22
N TRP A 158 8.84 15.27 30.87
CA TRP A 158 7.36 15.27 30.98
C TRP A 158 6.90 15.45 32.43
N SER A 159 7.56 14.77 33.38
CA SER A 159 7.28 14.89 34.81
C SER A 159 7.66 16.27 35.35
N TRP A 160 8.75 16.85 34.84
CA TRP A 160 9.17 18.21 35.17
C TRP A 160 8.17 19.26 34.66
N ALA A 161 7.70 19.11 33.41
CA ALA A 161 6.72 20.00 32.78
C ALA A 161 5.38 19.99 33.53
N CYS A 162 4.95 18.85 34.07
CA CYS A 162 3.76 18.76 34.92
C CYS A 162 3.83 19.68 36.16
N LYS A 163 5.04 19.92 36.69
CA LYS A 163 5.32 20.78 37.85
C LYS A 163 5.61 22.24 37.48
N HIS A 164 5.90 22.51 36.20
CA HIS A 164 6.32 23.81 35.68
C HIS A 164 5.51 24.20 34.43
N ARG A 165 4.18 24.19 34.55
CA ARG A 165 3.25 24.34 33.40
C ARG A 165 3.38 25.67 32.64
N ASP A 166 3.91 26.70 33.29
CA ASP A 166 4.08 28.03 32.70
C ASP A 166 5.43 28.21 31.98
N LEU A 167 6.30 27.18 31.99
CA LEU A 167 7.62 27.21 31.37
C LEU A 167 7.68 26.38 30.09
N ASN A 168 8.53 26.78 29.15
CA ASN A 168 8.70 26.07 27.88
C ASN A 168 9.70 24.93 28.04
N THR A 169 9.22 23.69 28.08
CA THR A 169 10.04 22.49 28.30
C THR A 169 11.26 22.39 27.38
N LEU A 170 11.17 22.80 26.10
CA LEU A 170 12.30 22.72 25.18
C LEU A 170 13.42 23.72 25.50
N LEU A 171 13.08 24.83 26.17
CA LEU A 171 14.01 25.93 26.46
C LEU A 171 14.46 25.98 27.92
N ASP A 172 13.57 25.60 28.83
CA ASP A 172 13.70 25.85 30.26
C ASP A 172 14.06 24.58 31.04
N PHE A 173 13.81 23.40 30.46
CA PHE A 173 14.25 22.14 31.06
C PHE A 173 15.78 22.10 31.17
N PRO A 174 16.38 21.82 32.36
CA PRO A 174 17.80 21.96 32.56
C PRO A 174 18.66 21.18 31.56
N ALA A 175 18.38 19.89 31.33
CA ALA A 175 19.12 19.09 30.36
C ALA A 175 19.07 19.63 28.93
N ASN A 176 17.94 20.19 28.52
CA ASN A 176 17.80 20.76 27.17
C ASN A 176 18.74 21.95 26.97
N LYS A 177 19.22 22.61 28.03
CA LYS A 177 20.25 23.66 27.91
C LYS A 177 21.62 23.10 27.50
N VAL A 178 21.83 21.79 27.57
CA VAL A 178 23.09 21.16 27.14
C VAL A 178 22.85 20.19 25.98
N SER A 179 21.86 19.30 26.07
CA SER A 179 21.62 18.28 25.04
C SER A 179 21.13 18.85 23.70
N SER A 180 20.44 20.00 23.73
CA SER A 180 19.88 20.60 22.51
C SER A 180 20.96 21.07 21.53
N VAL A 181 22.14 21.48 22.02
CA VAL A 181 23.25 21.90 21.15
C VAL A 181 23.73 20.74 20.27
N ALA A 182 23.60 19.52 20.78
CA ALA A 182 23.86 18.28 20.05
C ALA A 182 22.63 17.77 19.27
N GLY A 183 21.54 18.53 19.21
CA GLY A 183 20.34 18.18 18.46
C GLY A 183 19.41 17.17 19.13
N ILE A 184 19.51 16.99 20.45
CA ILE A 184 18.61 16.10 21.22
C ILE A 184 17.85 16.90 22.27
N TYR A 185 16.51 16.86 22.23
CA TYR A 185 15.67 17.49 23.24
C TYR A 185 14.82 16.46 23.96
N PHE A 186 14.65 16.65 25.26
CA PHE A 186 13.59 16.03 26.03
C PHE A 186 12.28 16.79 25.81
N SER A 187 11.22 16.09 25.42
CA SER A 187 9.88 16.67 25.30
C SER A 187 9.04 16.47 26.57
N ASP A 188 7.96 17.24 26.66
CA ASP A 188 6.94 17.15 27.70
C ASP A 188 6.00 15.95 27.53
N ARG A 189 6.21 15.13 26.49
CA ARG A 189 5.38 13.96 26.19
C ARG A 189 5.92 12.72 26.89
N PRO A 190 5.05 11.97 27.61
CA PRO A 190 5.44 10.67 28.12
C PRO A 190 5.63 9.70 26.94
N GLY A 191 6.72 8.95 26.99
CA GLY A 191 7.03 7.86 26.08
C GLY A 191 6.20 6.63 26.44
N VAL A 192 5.63 5.97 25.43
CA VAL A 192 4.92 4.71 25.65
C VAL A 192 5.92 3.59 25.84
N LEU A 193 5.82 2.94 26.99
CA LEU A 193 6.67 1.83 27.41
C LEU A 193 6.24 0.52 26.73
N GLY A 194 7.19 -0.38 26.54
CA GLY A 194 7.00 -1.69 25.94
C GLY A 194 8.30 -2.48 25.93
N THR A 195 8.22 -3.76 25.58
CA THR A 195 9.42 -4.56 25.26
C THR A 195 9.82 -4.25 23.82
N LEU A 196 11.01 -3.67 23.65
CA LEU A 196 11.48 -3.18 22.35
C LEU A 196 12.63 -4.04 21.85
N SER A 197 12.47 -4.61 20.66
CA SER A 197 13.58 -5.23 19.93
C SER A 197 14.50 -4.15 19.38
N VAL A 198 15.79 -4.32 19.62
CA VAL A 198 16.82 -3.42 19.08
C VAL A 198 17.10 -3.81 17.63
N PRO A 199 16.88 -2.93 16.65
CA PRO A 199 17.15 -3.25 15.26
C PRO A 199 18.66 -3.34 14.99
N PRO A 200 19.10 -4.16 14.02
CA PRO A 200 20.53 -4.31 13.69
C PRO A 200 21.13 -3.07 13.02
N GLN A 201 20.28 -2.12 12.60
CA GLN A 201 20.68 -0.88 11.95
C GLN A 201 19.86 0.27 12.54
N ILE A 202 20.40 1.49 12.43
CA ILE A 202 19.70 2.71 12.87
C ILE A 202 18.32 2.74 12.19
N PRO A 203 17.22 2.81 12.96
CA PRO A 203 15.90 2.94 12.36
C PRO A 203 15.86 4.19 11.49
N SER A 204 15.42 4.10 10.24
CA SER A 204 15.25 5.29 9.37
C SER A 204 13.94 6.05 9.65
N SER A 205 13.10 5.52 10.55
CA SER A 205 11.75 6.00 10.86
C SER A 205 11.68 7.37 11.55
N TRP A 206 12.68 7.74 12.35
CA TRP A 206 12.66 8.98 13.14
C TRP A 206 12.69 10.25 12.29
N LEU A 207 13.23 10.19 11.07
CA LEU A 207 13.23 11.32 10.12
C LEU A 207 11.81 11.73 9.66
N SER A 208 10.79 10.90 9.94
CA SER A 208 9.41 11.10 9.51
C SER A 208 8.44 11.47 10.64
N VAL A 209 8.93 11.64 11.88
CA VAL A 209 8.07 11.92 13.03
C VAL A 209 7.77 13.41 13.10
N ALA A 210 6.52 13.78 12.80
CA ALA A 210 6.01 15.12 13.05
C ALA A 210 5.99 15.37 14.57
N ILE A 211 6.88 16.23 15.04
CA ILE A 211 6.94 16.63 16.44
C ILE A 211 5.91 17.73 16.65
N GLY A 212 4.92 17.45 17.50
CA GLY A 212 3.90 18.43 17.86
C GLY A 212 4.34 19.33 19.00
N LYS A 213 5.33 20.20 18.73
CA LYS A 213 5.45 21.45 19.47
C LYS A 213 4.27 22.32 19.04
N ASP A 214 3.51 22.84 20.01
CA ASP A 214 2.54 23.90 19.74
C ASP A 214 3.29 25.23 19.68
N PHE A 215 3.27 25.89 18.52
CA PHE A 215 3.92 27.19 18.29
C PHE A 215 2.97 28.36 18.57
N LYS A 216 1.82 28.11 19.21
CA LYS A 216 0.81 29.14 19.48
C LYS A 216 1.38 30.35 20.22
N ASP A 217 2.10 30.12 21.32
CA ASP A 217 2.64 31.20 22.15
C ASP A 217 3.74 31.98 21.40
N ASP A 218 4.52 31.27 20.57
CA ASP A 218 5.53 31.88 19.70
C ASP A 218 4.89 32.81 18.67
N LEU A 219 3.85 32.34 17.99
CA LEU A 219 3.08 33.14 17.03
C LEU A 219 2.36 34.30 17.71
N GLU A 220 1.80 34.11 18.90
CA GLU A 220 1.14 35.18 19.68
C GLU A 220 2.13 36.27 20.07
N PHE A 221 3.34 35.89 20.49
CA PHE A 221 4.41 36.84 20.79
C PHE A 221 4.85 37.61 19.54
N LEU A 222 5.11 36.89 18.45
CA LEU A 222 5.63 37.46 17.20
C LEU A 222 4.60 38.37 16.50
N LEU A 223 3.32 37.99 16.52
CA LEU A 223 2.23 38.68 15.84
C LEU A 223 1.54 39.74 16.71
N LYS A 224 2.04 40.01 17.92
CA LYS A 224 1.45 41.02 18.81
C LYS A 224 1.44 42.40 18.14
N GLY A 225 0.24 42.90 17.82
CA GLY A 225 0.05 44.17 17.11
C GLY A 225 0.25 44.09 15.60
N VAL A 226 0.30 42.89 15.02
CA VAL A 226 0.43 42.63 13.57
C VAL A 226 -0.88 42.04 13.07
N SER A 227 -1.66 42.81 12.32
CA SER A 227 -2.90 42.33 11.69
C SER A 227 -2.68 41.77 10.28
N GLU A 228 -1.66 42.30 9.58
CA GLU A 228 -1.34 41.96 8.20
C GLU A 228 0.15 42.16 7.91
N PHE A 229 0.64 41.40 6.94
CA PHE A 229 1.97 41.49 6.35
C PHE A 229 1.84 42.11 4.96
N ASP A 230 2.17 43.40 4.84
CA ASP A 230 2.21 44.09 3.56
C ASP A 230 3.59 43.94 2.89
N ILE A 231 3.68 43.00 1.94
CA ILE A 231 4.90 42.75 1.17
C ILE A 231 4.85 43.32 -0.25
N ARG A 232 3.87 44.20 -0.56
CA ARG A 232 3.75 44.89 -1.87
C ARG A 232 4.96 45.77 -2.19
N GLY A 233 5.31 45.94 -3.46
CA GLY A 233 6.40 46.83 -3.91
C GLY A 233 7.36 46.14 -4.89
N GLU A 234 8.53 46.75 -5.11
CA GLU A 234 9.52 46.29 -6.09
C GLU A 234 10.35 45.07 -5.65
N SER A 235 10.30 44.72 -4.36
CA SER A 235 11.01 43.55 -3.81
C SER A 235 10.23 42.27 -4.08
N ILE A 236 10.84 41.33 -4.82
CA ILE A 236 10.25 40.04 -5.15
C ILE A 236 10.70 38.98 -4.11
N PRO A 237 9.78 38.43 -3.32
CA PRO A 237 10.11 37.41 -2.31
C PRO A 237 10.38 36.05 -2.95
N SER A 238 11.35 35.32 -2.40
CA SER A 238 11.42 33.85 -2.52
C SER A 238 10.30 33.15 -1.71
N GLU A 239 10.17 31.83 -1.84
CA GLU A 239 9.40 30.97 -0.93
C GLU A 239 10.30 30.36 0.16
N VAL A 240 9.77 30.04 1.34
CA VAL A 240 10.45 29.24 2.38
C VAL A 240 9.84 27.86 2.48
N LEU A 241 10.66 26.83 2.34
CA LEU A 241 10.33 25.47 2.74
C LEU A 241 10.57 25.30 4.24
N VAL A 242 9.49 25.04 4.98
CA VAL A 242 9.54 24.67 6.40
C VAL A 242 9.55 23.15 6.49
N HIS A 243 10.70 22.57 6.84
CA HIS A 243 10.89 21.11 6.81
C HIS A 243 11.42 20.53 8.12
N GLY A 244 11.88 21.37 9.07
CA GLY A 244 12.34 20.91 10.37
C GLY A 244 11.21 20.67 11.34
N PRO A 245 11.37 19.70 12.28
CA PRO A 245 10.36 19.40 13.28
C PRO A 245 10.16 20.52 14.32
N LEU A 246 11.11 21.47 14.42
CA LEU A 246 11.03 22.64 15.27
C LEU A 246 10.90 23.95 14.47
N ALA A 247 10.54 23.85 13.19
CA ALA A 247 10.32 24.99 12.29
C ALA A 247 8.82 25.19 12.03
N PHE A 248 8.40 26.44 11.82
CA PHE A 248 7.00 26.81 11.65
C PHE A 248 6.83 28.04 10.75
N PRO A 249 5.77 28.10 9.93
CA PRO A 249 5.46 29.29 9.14
C PRO A 249 4.92 30.42 10.04
N ILE A 250 5.36 31.65 9.79
CA ILE A 250 4.90 32.87 10.49
C ILE A 250 3.99 33.71 9.58
N GLY A 251 4.42 33.90 8.33
CA GLY A 251 3.69 34.62 7.29
C GLY A 251 3.63 33.77 6.03
N ALA A 252 2.41 33.52 5.55
CA ALA A 252 2.15 32.72 4.35
C ALA A 252 1.07 33.36 3.49
N THR A 253 1.11 33.07 2.20
CA THR A 253 0.08 33.42 1.23
C THR A 253 -1.18 32.55 1.46
N PRO A 254 -2.36 32.92 0.89
CA PRO A 254 -3.60 32.18 1.11
C PRO A 254 -3.61 30.73 0.59
N ASP A 255 -2.67 30.38 -0.28
CA ASP A 255 -2.40 29.04 -0.82
C ASP A 255 -1.38 28.25 0.05
N GLY A 256 -0.91 28.82 1.17
CA GLY A 256 -0.07 28.13 2.14
C GLY A 256 1.44 28.26 1.93
N ARG A 257 1.91 29.00 0.91
CA ARG A 257 3.35 29.23 0.70
C ARG A 257 3.91 30.25 1.69
N ALA A 258 4.92 29.85 2.45
CA ALA A 258 5.51 30.71 3.48
C ALA A 258 6.51 31.70 2.86
N PHE A 259 6.40 33.00 3.22
CA PHE A 259 7.41 34.03 2.92
C PHE A 259 8.21 34.45 4.17
N LEU A 260 7.79 33.98 5.34
CA LEU A 260 8.37 34.30 6.62
C LEU A 260 8.18 33.09 7.55
N ALA A 261 9.26 32.59 8.13
CA ALA A 261 9.21 31.40 8.98
C ALA A 261 10.18 31.51 10.16
N GLY A 262 9.87 30.77 11.21
CA GLY A 262 10.67 30.68 12.43
C GLY A 262 11.11 29.25 12.69
N ALA A 263 12.20 29.09 13.43
CA ALA A 263 12.63 27.79 13.92
C ALA A 263 13.37 27.91 15.26
N TYR A 264 13.40 26.79 15.97
CA TYR A 264 14.30 26.56 17.10
C TYR A 264 15.46 25.67 16.68
N TYR A 265 16.68 26.05 17.06
CA TYR A 265 17.88 25.26 16.81
C TYR A 265 18.85 25.40 17.99
N GLY A 266 19.20 24.27 18.61
CA GLY A 266 19.81 24.24 19.94
C GLY A 266 19.02 25.06 20.97
N GLN A 267 19.72 25.95 21.66
CA GLN A 267 19.13 26.89 22.62
C GLN A 267 18.63 28.18 21.96
N GLY A 268 18.98 28.41 20.69
CA GLY A 268 18.71 29.64 19.97
C GLY A 268 17.43 29.61 19.16
N ARG A 269 17.24 30.72 18.44
CA ARG A 269 16.03 31.03 17.69
C ARG A 269 16.40 31.63 16.34
N VAL A 270 15.62 31.28 15.32
CA VAL A 270 15.90 31.67 13.95
C VAL A 270 14.63 32.24 13.33
N ILE A 271 14.76 33.36 12.63
CA ILE A 271 13.74 33.88 11.73
C ILE A 271 14.37 34.05 10.36
N VAL A 272 13.71 33.49 9.34
CA VAL A 272 14.07 33.66 7.94
C VAL A 272 13.02 34.49 7.23
N VAL A 273 13.46 35.45 6.43
CA VAL A 273 12.61 36.25 5.55
C VAL A 273 13.09 36.18 4.11
N THR A 274 12.13 36.03 3.20
CA THR A 274 12.42 35.72 1.78
C THR A 274 12.87 36.89 0.92
N HIS A 275 13.11 38.04 1.55
CA HIS A 275 13.81 39.17 0.97
C HIS A 275 14.29 40.10 2.11
N GLU A 276 15.58 40.42 2.12
CA GLU A 276 16.23 41.31 3.08
C GLU A 276 15.59 42.70 3.14
N GLY A 277 15.11 43.20 2.00
CA GLY A 277 14.43 44.49 1.87
C GLY A 277 13.19 44.65 2.75
N TYR A 278 12.58 43.57 3.24
CA TYR A 278 11.43 43.66 4.14
C TYR A 278 11.81 44.04 5.57
N VAL A 279 13.04 43.76 6.01
CA VAL A 279 13.51 43.99 7.39
C VAL A 279 13.57 45.49 7.74
N GLY A 280 13.69 46.37 6.72
CA GLY A 280 13.71 47.82 6.88
C GLY A 280 12.38 48.53 6.61
N ARG A 281 11.27 47.81 6.36
CA ARG A 281 9.99 48.45 6.02
C ARG A 281 9.20 48.86 7.25
N GLU A 282 8.85 50.14 7.34
CA GLU A 282 8.08 50.70 8.45
C GLU A 282 6.71 50.02 8.65
N GLN A 283 6.06 49.55 7.58
CA GLN A 283 4.77 48.83 7.67
C GLN A 283 4.89 47.50 8.44
N LEU A 284 6.07 46.87 8.45
CA LEU A 284 6.35 45.63 9.15
C LEU A 284 7.05 45.87 10.50
N SER A 285 7.17 47.13 10.92
CA SER A 285 7.87 47.55 12.14
C SER A 285 7.40 46.83 13.42
N PRO A 286 6.08 46.66 13.68
CA PRO A 286 5.63 45.93 14.87
C PRO A 286 6.15 44.48 14.90
N PHE A 287 6.15 43.79 13.75
CA PHE A 287 6.65 42.44 13.64
C PHE A 287 8.16 42.38 13.91
N TRP A 288 8.97 43.23 13.26
CA TRP A 288 10.43 43.19 13.42
C TRP A 288 10.89 43.55 14.83
N ILE A 289 10.19 44.46 15.51
CA ILE A 289 10.44 44.76 16.93
C ILE A 289 10.18 43.51 17.80
N ASN A 290 9.07 42.81 17.56
CA ASN A 290 8.76 41.56 18.25
C ASN A 290 9.78 40.47 17.89
N ALA A 291 10.17 40.35 16.62
CA ALA A 291 11.15 39.39 16.14
C ALA A 291 12.51 39.55 16.84
N ILE A 292 13.04 40.78 16.95
CA ILE A 292 14.31 41.03 17.66
C ILE A 292 14.20 40.67 19.14
N ARG A 293 13.10 41.03 19.81
CA ARG A 293 12.87 40.65 21.22
C ARG A 293 12.74 39.14 21.41
N TRP A 294 12.09 38.47 20.45
CA TRP A 294 11.94 37.03 20.45
C TRP A 294 13.29 36.33 20.23
N LEU A 295 14.11 36.81 19.30
CA LEU A 295 15.45 36.30 19.04
C LEU A 295 16.43 36.57 20.21
N ASP A 296 16.35 37.73 20.85
CA ASP A 296 17.19 38.10 22.00
C ASP A 296 16.88 37.25 23.23
N LYS A 297 15.60 36.92 23.47
CA LYS A 297 15.13 36.15 24.63
C LYS A 297 15.55 36.78 25.97
N GLY A 298 15.68 38.11 26.04
CA GLY A 298 16.05 38.83 27.26
C GLY A 298 17.53 38.75 27.63
N ARG A 299 18.40 38.34 26.70
CA ARG A 299 19.86 38.32 26.91
C ARG A 299 20.46 39.73 27.02
N ASN A 300 19.80 40.74 26.44
CA ASN A 300 20.20 42.15 26.48
C ASN A 300 21.63 42.42 25.96
N GLY A 301 22.18 41.53 25.15
CA GLY A 301 23.45 41.73 24.45
C GLY A 301 23.27 42.55 23.17
N PRO A 302 24.37 43.00 22.53
CA PRO A 302 24.30 43.79 21.31
C PRO A 302 23.70 42.98 20.14
N VAL A 303 22.80 43.60 19.38
CA VAL A 303 22.31 43.11 18.08
C VAL A 303 23.28 43.59 17.00
N GLY A 304 24.03 42.67 16.41
CA GLY A 304 24.98 42.97 15.35
C GLY A 304 24.29 42.92 13.99
N ILE A 305 24.26 44.08 13.31
CA ILE A 305 23.63 44.22 11.99
C ILE A 305 24.73 44.27 10.93
N SER A 306 24.75 43.26 10.06
CA SER A 306 25.74 43.14 8.99
C SER A 306 25.64 44.31 7.99
N SER A 307 26.75 44.63 7.33
CA SER A 307 26.83 45.73 6.36
C SER A 307 25.83 45.60 5.21
N GLY A 308 25.54 44.38 4.74
CA GLY A 308 24.60 44.10 3.65
C GLY A 308 23.13 44.40 3.96
N ILE A 309 22.77 44.58 5.24
CA ILE A 309 21.40 44.90 5.68
C ILE A 309 21.36 46.13 6.61
N ALA A 310 22.39 46.98 6.55
CA ALA A 310 22.54 48.14 7.42
C ALA A 310 21.40 49.17 7.31
N PHE A 311 20.64 49.17 6.21
CA PHE A 311 19.45 50.01 6.04
C PHE A 311 18.34 49.67 7.05
N SER A 312 18.32 48.47 7.63
CA SER A 312 17.37 48.06 8.66
C SER A 312 17.67 48.66 10.04
N PHE A 313 18.87 49.23 10.24
CA PHE A 313 19.35 49.72 11.53
C PHE A 313 18.39 50.71 12.23
N PRO A 314 17.82 51.73 11.55
CA PRO A 314 16.92 52.69 12.20
C PRO A 314 15.63 52.05 12.73
N LEU A 315 15.14 51.00 12.06
CA LEU A 315 13.93 50.28 12.44
C LEU A 315 14.22 49.31 13.59
N LEU A 316 15.25 48.47 13.46
CA LEU A 316 15.58 47.46 14.48
C LEU A 316 16.03 48.08 15.80
N SER A 317 16.64 49.27 15.78
CA SER A 317 16.99 50.03 16.99
C SER A 317 15.78 50.48 17.82
N LYS A 318 14.57 50.51 17.23
CA LYS A 318 13.32 50.79 17.96
C LYS A 318 12.88 49.63 18.87
N SER A 319 13.53 48.47 18.79
CA SER A 319 13.20 47.29 19.59
C SER A 319 13.46 47.47 21.10
N GLY A 320 14.36 48.40 21.47
CA GLY A 320 14.82 48.60 22.85
C GLY A 320 15.98 47.68 23.26
N VAL A 321 16.48 46.84 22.34
CA VAL A 321 17.72 46.06 22.52
C VAL A 321 18.89 46.87 21.92
N PRO A 322 20.09 46.92 22.55
CA PRO A 322 21.22 47.66 21.99
C PRO A 322 21.59 47.13 20.60
N CYS A 323 21.58 47.99 19.57
CA CYS A 323 21.93 47.63 18.19
C CYS A 323 23.24 48.30 17.76
N GLU A 324 24.08 47.56 17.06
CA GLU A 324 25.33 48.06 16.47
C GLU A 324 25.51 47.57 15.04
N ARG A 325 26.32 48.29 14.26
CA ARG A 325 26.72 47.84 12.92
C ARG A 325 28.01 47.06 13.05
N SER A 326 27.93 45.75 12.90
CA SER A 326 29.08 44.86 13.05
C SER A 326 28.94 43.61 12.18
N GLY A 327 30.08 42.97 11.87
CA GLY A 327 30.09 41.61 11.33
C GLY A 327 29.69 40.58 12.39
N PHE A 328 29.72 39.30 12.02
CA PHE A 328 29.44 38.25 13.01
C PHE A 328 30.49 38.26 14.13
N ARG A 329 30.01 38.26 15.39
CA ARG A 329 30.81 38.06 16.60
C ARG A 329 30.03 37.15 17.54
N THR A 330 30.75 36.34 18.32
CA THR A 330 30.15 35.36 19.24
C THR A 330 29.56 36.01 20.50
N ASP A 331 29.92 37.26 20.82
CA ASP A 331 29.39 38.02 21.96
C ASP A 331 28.04 38.72 21.67
N LEU A 332 27.54 38.64 20.42
CA LEU A 332 26.26 39.22 20.05
C LEU A 332 25.09 38.48 20.71
N SER A 333 23.99 39.19 20.96
CA SER A 333 22.73 38.52 21.29
C SER A 333 22.03 38.05 20.02
N VAL A 334 21.81 38.96 19.08
CA VAL A 334 21.17 38.65 17.80
C VAL A 334 22.09 39.05 16.66
N TYR A 335 22.30 38.15 15.71
CA TYR A 335 23.00 38.45 14.47
C TYR A 335 21.99 38.62 13.34
N VAL A 336 22.06 39.77 12.67
CA VAL A 336 21.16 40.13 11.57
C VAL A 336 21.96 40.19 10.27
N CYS A 337 21.74 39.23 9.38
CA CYS A 337 22.54 39.06 8.19
C CYS A 337 21.75 38.79 6.92
N THR A 338 22.44 38.93 5.79
CA THR A 338 21.91 38.47 4.51
C THR A 338 22.19 36.98 4.31
N SER A 339 21.43 36.33 3.43
CA SER A 339 21.61 34.91 3.08
C SER A 339 22.62 34.65 1.95
N TYR A 340 23.50 35.60 1.63
CA TYR A 340 24.39 35.54 0.45
C TYR A 340 25.83 35.12 0.75
N SER A 341 26.20 34.91 2.02
CA SER A 341 27.56 34.54 2.43
C SER A 341 27.53 33.33 3.34
N ASP A 342 28.42 32.37 3.10
CA ASP A 342 28.60 31.15 3.87
C ASP A 342 30.01 31.05 4.50
N ASN A 343 30.78 32.14 4.48
CA ASN A 343 32.15 32.19 5.01
C ASN A 343 32.25 31.85 6.51
N GLN A 344 31.14 31.83 7.25
CA GLN A 344 31.07 31.61 8.69
C GLN A 344 29.92 30.66 9.08
N VAL A 345 29.58 29.68 8.22
CA VAL A 345 28.43 28.78 8.43
C VAL A 345 28.50 28.07 9.78
N ASP A 346 29.64 27.46 10.07
CA ASP A 346 29.79 26.64 11.28
C ASP A 346 29.74 27.52 12.53
N GLU A 347 30.35 28.70 12.50
CA GLU A 347 30.32 29.64 13.63
C GLU A 347 28.91 30.22 13.87
N ILE A 348 28.15 30.50 12.81
CA ILE A 348 26.76 30.98 12.93
C ILE A 348 25.86 29.87 13.45
N GLN A 349 26.02 28.64 12.95
CA GLN A 349 25.24 27.49 13.41
C GLN A 349 25.53 27.19 14.87
N ASP A 350 26.80 27.21 15.28
CA ASP A 350 27.21 27.05 16.67
C ASP A 350 26.66 28.17 17.54
N PHE A 351 26.75 29.42 17.09
CA PHE A 351 26.19 30.56 17.79
C PHE A 351 24.70 30.39 18.08
N VAL A 352 23.90 30.00 17.08
CA VAL A 352 22.48 29.73 17.29
C VAL A 352 22.29 28.52 18.20
N ALA A 353 23.02 27.43 17.98
CA ALA A 353 22.93 26.23 18.83
C ALA A 353 23.20 26.55 20.31
N GLU A 354 24.13 27.45 20.59
CA GLU A 354 24.55 27.89 21.92
C GLU A 354 23.64 28.96 22.55
N GLY A 355 22.59 29.40 21.85
CA GLY A 355 21.58 30.32 22.38
C GLY A 355 21.41 31.63 21.62
N GLY A 356 22.23 31.84 20.59
CA GLY A 356 22.19 32.96 19.66
C GLY A 356 20.85 33.13 18.95
N GLY A 357 20.54 34.39 18.61
CA GLY A 357 19.38 34.72 17.78
C GLY A 357 19.85 35.01 16.36
N LEU A 358 19.26 34.37 15.35
CA LEU A 358 19.58 34.64 13.95
C LEU A 358 18.37 35.23 13.21
N LEU A 359 18.54 36.43 12.68
CA LEU A 359 17.64 36.99 11.68
C LEU A 359 18.38 36.96 10.34
N ILE A 360 17.89 36.15 9.41
CA ILE A 360 18.53 36.01 8.11
C ILE A 360 17.54 36.34 7.00
N GLY A 361 17.93 37.30 6.17
CA GLY A 361 17.09 37.81 5.10
C GLY A 361 17.75 37.66 3.74
N GLY A 362 17.00 37.19 2.76
CA GLY A 362 17.40 37.27 1.37
C GLY A 362 16.59 36.36 0.48
N HIS A 363 16.89 36.44 -0.81
CA HIS A 363 16.07 35.86 -1.84
C HIS A 363 16.92 34.92 -2.70
N ALA A 364 16.61 33.62 -2.63
CA ALA A 364 17.34 32.58 -3.35
C ALA A 364 17.01 32.55 -4.86
N TRP A 365 15.89 33.14 -5.28
CA TRP A 365 15.48 33.16 -6.70
C TRP A 365 16.47 33.91 -7.61
N CYS A 366 17.00 35.05 -7.17
CA CYS A 366 17.95 35.85 -7.96
C CYS A 366 19.30 35.13 -8.07
N TRP A 367 19.73 34.51 -6.96
CA TRP A 367 20.91 33.66 -6.97
C TRP A 367 20.74 32.45 -7.91
N ALA A 368 19.60 31.76 -7.84
CA ALA A 368 19.29 30.63 -8.71
C ALA A 368 19.24 31.02 -10.19
N HIS A 369 18.82 32.26 -10.50
CA HIS A 369 18.82 32.80 -11.86
C HIS A 369 20.24 33.02 -12.39
N THR A 370 21.16 33.45 -11.52
CA THR A 370 22.56 33.73 -11.87
C THR A 370 23.48 32.50 -11.76
N HIS A 371 23.00 31.40 -11.16
CA HIS A 371 23.73 30.13 -10.98
C HIS A 371 22.95 28.94 -11.56
N PRO A 372 22.66 28.94 -12.88
CA PRO A 372 21.90 27.87 -13.52
C PRO A 372 22.60 26.51 -13.37
N GLY A 373 21.83 25.47 -13.01
CA GLY A 373 22.33 24.11 -12.80
C GLY A 373 22.85 23.79 -11.40
N GLN A 374 23.00 24.79 -10.52
CA GLN A 374 23.27 24.57 -9.10
C GLN A 374 21.95 24.46 -8.31
N ASN A 375 21.97 23.71 -7.22
CA ASN A 375 20.77 23.46 -6.41
C ASN A 375 20.68 24.48 -5.27
N PRO A 376 19.69 25.41 -5.28
CA PRO A 376 19.56 26.41 -4.24
C PRO A 376 19.38 25.82 -2.85
N MET A 377 18.85 24.61 -2.71
CA MET A 377 18.69 23.97 -1.40
C MET A 377 20.03 23.60 -0.78
N THR A 378 21.07 23.27 -1.53
CA THR A 378 22.36 22.80 -0.99
C THR A 378 23.51 23.78 -1.24
N ASP A 379 23.42 24.53 -2.33
CA ASP A 379 24.53 25.32 -2.87
C ASP A 379 24.38 26.81 -2.55
N TYR A 380 23.14 27.27 -2.28
CA TYR A 380 22.91 28.64 -1.83
C TYR A 380 23.46 28.83 -0.42
N ALA A 381 24.30 29.86 -0.26
CA ALA A 381 25.00 30.17 0.97
C ALA A 381 24.07 30.21 2.20
N GLY A 382 22.91 30.87 2.09
CA GLY A 382 21.93 30.94 3.17
C GLY A 382 21.34 29.59 3.57
N ASN A 383 21.16 28.67 2.63
CA ASN A 383 20.61 27.35 2.93
C ASN A 383 21.64 26.41 3.55
N ARG A 384 22.94 26.63 3.32
CA ARG A 384 24.01 25.97 4.07
C ARG A 384 23.92 26.27 5.57
N ILE A 385 23.44 27.46 5.94
CA ILE A 385 23.14 27.85 7.32
C ILE A 385 21.79 27.25 7.76
N LEU A 386 20.72 27.54 7.01
CA LEU A 386 19.33 27.32 7.42
C LEU A 386 18.86 25.86 7.42
N ASN A 387 19.41 25.00 6.55
CA ASN A 387 18.95 23.61 6.43
C ASN A 387 19.11 22.81 7.73
N LYS A 388 20.20 23.04 8.48
CA LYS A 388 20.39 22.39 9.80
C LYS A 388 19.31 22.81 10.80
N MET A 389 18.71 23.98 10.59
CA MET A 389 17.68 24.59 11.43
C MET A 389 16.26 24.26 10.95
N GLY A 390 16.11 23.49 9.86
CA GLY A 390 14.79 23.07 9.37
C GLY A 390 14.10 24.02 8.41
N LEU A 391 14.85 24.96 7.83
CA LEU A 391 14.35 26.00 6.96
C LEU A 391 15.17 26.04 5.66
N SER A 392 14.54 26.35 4.53
CA SER A 392 15.26 26.59 3.29
C SER A 392 14.57 27.64 2.43
N LEU A 393 15.36 28.55 1.86
CA LEU A 393 14.92 29.52 0.85
C LEU A 393 14.87 28.86 -0.53
N LEU A 394 13.72 28.94 -1.17
CA LEU A 394 13.45 28.37 -2.47
C LEU A 394 13.70 29.38 -3.60
N LYS A 395 13.91 28.85 -4.81
CA LYS A 395 14.06 29.67 -6.01
C LYS A 395 12.72 30.16 -6.57
N GLU A 396 11.64 29.53 -6.14
CA GLU A 396 10.28 29.92 -6.43
C GLU A 396 9.99 31.31 -5.84
N THR A 397 9.33 32.17 -6.62
CA THR A 397 8.93 33.52 -6.19
C THR A 397 7.47 33.55 -5.75
N LEU A 398 7.14 34.46 -4.84
CA LEU A 398 5.77 34.68 -4.39
C LEU A 398 5.20 35.98 -4.93
N GLY A 399 3.89 36.02 -5.14
CA GLY A 399 3.18 37.24 -5.52
C GLY A 399 3.23 38.26 -4.39
N ALA A 400 3.71 39.47 -4.67
CA ALA A 400 3.71 40.55 -3.69
C ALA A 400 2.26 40.97 -3.37
N GLY A 401 1.87 40.91 -2.10
CA GLY A 401 0.50 41.16 -1.65
C GLY A 401 0.44 41.63 -0.19
N CYS A 402 -0.77 41.95 0.27
CA CYS A 402 -1.03 42.17 1.69
C CYS A 402 -1.75 40.94 2.25
N PHE A 403 -1.11 40.22 3.17
CA PHE A 403 -1.59 38.95 3.69
C PHE A 403 -1.98 39.09 5.16
N LYS A 404 -3.15 38.58 5.54
CA LYS A 404 -3.58 38.63 6.95
C LYS A 404 -2.66 37.77 7.82
N ALA A 405 -2.38 38.23 9.02
CA ALA A 405 -1.73 37.41 10.03
C ALA A 405 -2.61 36.18 10.38
N PRO A 406 -2.03 35.00 10.67
CA PRO A 406 -2.77 33.80 11.05
C PRO A 406 -3.77 34.05 12.20
N VAL A 407 -5.03 33.60 12.06
CA VAL A 407 -6.07 33.74 13.10
C VAL A 407 -6.01 32.58 14.08
N MET A 408 -5.81 32.90 15.37
CA MET A 408 -5.62 31.91 16.44
C MET A 408 -6.97 31.32 16.90
N GLY A 409 -7.11 29.98 16.87
CA GLY A 409 -8.32 29.29 17.34
C GLY A 409 -8.69 28.00 16.59
N ARG A 410 -8.12 27.73 15.41
CA ARG A 410 -8.08 26.36 14.87
C ARG A 410 -6.93 25.63 15.56
N LYS A 411 -7.18 24.47 16.17
CA LYS A 411 -6.09 23.51 16.42
C LYS A 411 -5.32 23.40 15.11
N CYS A 412 -4.01 23.62 15.12
CA CYS A 412 -3.18 23.19 14.01
C CYS A 412 -3.47 21.69 13.85
N SER A 413 -4.26 21.35 12.83
CA SER A 413 -4.43 19.99 12.40
C SER A 413 -3.03 19.45 12.12
N GLU A 414 -2.71 18.36 12.81
CA GLU A 414 -1.83 17.28 12.38
C GLU A 414 -0.82 17.66 11.29
N GLY A 415 0.47 17.71 11.66
CA GLY A 415 1.66 17.87 10.82
C GLY A 415 1.37 18.26 9.38
N ILE A 416 1.50 19.57 9.09
CA ILE A 416 1.31 20.24 7.79
C ILE A 416 1.48 19.26 6.63
N ALA A 417 0.37 18.66 6.20
CA ALA A 417 0.31 18.04 4.89
C ALA A 417 0.56 19.20 3.92
N LYS A 418 1.62 19.09 3.12
CA LYS A 418 1.92 20.06 2.08
C LYS A 418 0.64 20.32 1.28
N ASP A 419 0.24 21.58 1.15
CA ASP A 419 -0.82 21.93 0.20
C ASP A 419 -0.25 21.81 -1.21
N PHE A 420 -0.89 21.00 -2.05
CA PHE A 420 -0.48 20.74 -3.42
C PHE A 420 -1.25 21.59 -4.43
N LYS A 421 -2.03 22.59 -3.97
CA LYS A 421 -2.83 23.44 -4.83
C LYS A 421 -2.00 24.15 -5.89
N ASP A 422 -0.86 24.74 -5.53
CA ASP A 422 0.00 25.45 -6.48
C ASP A 422 0.69 24.50 -7.46
N ASP A 423 1.08 23.32 -6.98
CA ASP A 423 1.61 22.25 -7.82
C ASP A 423 0.58 21.82 -8.87
N LEU A 424 -0.67 21.63 -8.45
CA LEU A 424 -1.79 21.28 -9.34
C LEU A 424 -2.12 22.41 -10.30
N GLU A 425 -2.13 23.67 -9.85
CA GLU A 425 -2.37 24.82 -10.70
C GLU A 425 -1.29 24.97 -11.78
N PHE A 426 -0.03 24.77 -11.40
CA PHE A 426 1.09 24.77 -12.35
C PHE A 426 0.95 23.64 -13.37
N LEU A 427 0.70 22.41 -12.90
CA LEU A 427 0.62 21.23 -13.75
C LEU A 427 -0.60 21.26 -14.69
N LEU A 428 -1.74 21.76 -14.22
CA LEU A 428 -3.01 21.78 -14.95
C LEU A 428 -3.24 23.07 -15.75
N LYS A 429 -2.25 23.96 -15.83
CA LYS A 429 -2.37 25.20 -16.61
C LYS A 429 -2.66 24.90 -18.08
N GLY A 430 -3.81 25.36 -18.57
CA GLY A 430 -4.27 25.10 -19.94
C GLY A 430 -4.86 23.71 -20.15
N VAL A 431 -5.09 22.94 -19.09
CA VAL A 431 -5.67 21.59 -19.12
C VAL A 431 -7.10 21.65 -18.57
N SER A 432 -8.10 21.54 -19.44
CA SER A 432 -9.51 21.48 -19.02
C SER A 432 -10.00 20.05 -18.79
N GLU A 433 -9.42 19.08 -19.50
CA GLU A 433 -9.83 17.69 -19.47
C GLU A 433 -8.67 16.74 -19.79
N PHE A 434 -8.77 15.53 -19.27
CA PHE A 434 -7.94 14.39 -19.61
C PHE A 434 -8.77 13.39 -20.41
N ASP A 435 -8.53 13.35 -21.72
CA ASP A 435 -9.10 12.32 -22.60
C ASP A 435 -8.34 11.00 -22.45
N ILE A 436 -8.86 10.10 -21.63
CA ILE A 436 -8.31 8.75 -21.43
C ILE A 436 -8.96 7.69 -22.34
N ARG A 437 -9.86 8.08 -23.27
CA ARG A 437 -10.54 7.16 -24.20
C ARG A 437 -9.53 6.47 -25.13
N GLY A 438 -9.80 5.24 -25.54
CA GLY A 438 -8.99 4.52 -26.53
C GLY A 438 -8.68 3.09 -26.12
N GLU A 439 -7.73 2.47 -26.81
CA GLU A 439 -7.31 1.07 -26.58
C GLU A 439 -6.37 0.91 -25.38
N SER A 440 -5.72 2.00 -24.93
CA SER A 440 -4.87 2.01 -23.74
C SER A 440 -5.72 1.91 -22.47
N VAL A 441 -5.63 0.78 -21.76
CA VAL A 441 -6.34 0.56 -20.49
C VAL A 441 -5.45 0.95 -19.32
N PRO A 442 -5.77 2.01 -18.56
CA PRO A 442 -4.95 2.46 -17.45
C PRO A 442 -5.13 1.63 -16.18
N SER A 443 -4.03 1.49 -15.45
CA SER A 443 -4.04 1.07 -14.03
C SER A 443 -4.62 2.17 -13.12
N VAL A 444 -4.75 1.87 -11.82
CA VAL A 444 -5.03 2.84 -10.76
C VAL A 444 -3.75 3.14 -9.99
N VAL A 445 -3.54 4.39 -9.55
CA VAL A 445 -2.48 4.77 -8.62
C VAL A 445 -3.01 4.78 -7.18
N LEU A 446 -2.31 4.08 -6.29
CA LEU A 446 -2.41 4.27 -4.85
C LEU A 446 -1.47 5.39 -4.42
N VAL A 447 -2.05 6.50 -3.96
CA VAL A 447 -1.33 7.64 -3.39
C VAL A 447 -1.28 7.46 -1.88
N HIS A 448 -0.14 6.99 -1.36
CA HIS A 448 0.01 6.60 0.05
C HIS A 448 1.12 7.35 0.80
N GLY A 449 1.97 8.10 0.09
CA GLY A 449 2.99 8.94 0.69
C GLY A 449 2.43 10.22 1.29
N PRO A 450 3.03 10.75 2.36
CA PRO A 450 2.64 12.05 2.93
C PRO A 450 2.95 13.23 2.00
N LEU A 451 3.88 13.05 1.05
CA LEU A 451 4.28 14.06 0.06
C LEU A 451 3.78 13.73 -1.36
N ALA A 452 2.83 12.80 -1.46
CA ALA A 452 2.25 12.35 -2.72
C ALA A 452 0.82 12.87 -2.86
N PHE A 453 0.39 13.17 -4.09
CA PHE A 453 -0.91 13.76 -4.36
C PHE A 453 -1.49 13.30 -5.72
N PRO A 454 -2.81 13.14 -5.82
CA PRO A 454 -3.46 12.85 -7.09
C PRO A 454 -3.48 14.10 -7.98
N ILE A 455 -3.13 13.95 -9.25
CA ILE A 455 -3.21 15.01 -10.28
C ILE A 455 -4.47 14.84 -11.12
N GLY A 456 -4.73 13.60 -11.55
CA GLY A 456 -5.91 13.22 -12.32
C GLY A 456 -6.59 12.02 -11.68
N ALA A 457 -7.89 12.14 -11.41
CA ALA A 457 -8.71 11.09 -10.81
C ALA A 457 -10.11 11.04 -11.44
N THR A 458 -10.74 9.87 -11.38
CA THR A 458 -12.15 9.69 -11.70
C THR A 458 -13.06 10.31 -10.61
N PRO A 459 -14.36 10.54 -10.88
CA PRO A 459 -15.30 11.11 -9.89
C PRO A 459 -15.45 10.31 -8.59
N ASP A 460 -15.20 9.00 -8.64
CA ASP A 460 -15.17 8.10 -7.47
C ASP A 460 -13.79 8.06 -6.78
N GLY A 461 -12.86 8.93 -7.16
CA GLY A 461 -11.59 9.17 -6.50
C GLY A 461 -10.44 8.24 -6.92
N ARG A 462 -10.58 7.41 -7.96
CA ARG A 462 -9.48 6.56 -8.44
C ARG A 462 -8.50 7.40 -9.26
N ALA A 463 -7.27 7.56 -8.76
CA ALA A 463 -6.23 8.31 -9.43
C ALA A 463 -5.64 7.52 -10.61
N PHE A 464 -5.42 8.19 -11.73
CA PHE A 464 -4.72 7.65 -12.92
C PHE A 464 -3.44 8.42 -13.27
N LEU A 465 -3.23 9.53 -12.57
CA LEU A 465 -2.09 10.41 -12.71
C LEU A 465 -1.82 11.01 -11.32
N ALA A 466 -0.58 10.91 -10.85
CA ALA A 466 -0.22 11.37 -9.51
C ALA A 466 1.21 11.94 -9.48
N GLY A 467 1.43 12.86 -8.55
CA GLY A 467 2.72 13.50 -8.30
C GLY A 467 3.22 13.17 -6.91
N ALA A 468 4.52 13.24 -6.71
CA ALA A 468 5.11 13.18 -5.38
C ALA A 468 6.43 13.96 -5.29
N TYR A 469 6.73 14.38 -4.07
CA TYR A 469 8.07 14.85 -3.69
C TYR A 469 8.83 13.71 -3.00
N TYR A 470 10.09 13.53 -3.38
CA TYR A 470 10.97 12.54 -2.76
C TYR A 470 12.40 13.08 -2.64
N GLY A 471 12.89 13.17 -1.40
CA GLY A 471 14.10 13.93 -1.10
C GLY A 471 13.97 15.37 -1.60
N GLN A 472 14.85 15.79 -2.50
CA GLN A 472 14.84 17.12 -3.11
C GLN A 472 14.13 17.15 -4.48
N GLY A 473 13.79 15.99 -5.02
CA GLY A 473 13.29 15.83 -6.39
C GLY A 473 11.79 15.67 -6.47
N ARG A 474 11.34 15.45 -7.71
CA ARG A 474 9.94 15.45 -8.09
C ARG A 474 9.64 14.26 -8.98
N VAL A 475 8.46 13.67 -8.78
CA VAL A 475 8.05 12.45 -9.47
C VAL A 475 6.64 12.64 -10.02
N ILE A 476 6.43 12.25 -11.28
CA ILE A 476 5.10 12.09 -11.87
C ILE A 476 4.97 10.66 -12.35
N VAL A 477 3.88 10.00 -11.94
CA VAL A 477 3.50 8.68 -12.44
C VAL A 477 2.22 8.76 -13.26
N VAL A 478 2.22 8.09 -14.40
CA VAL A 478 1.02 7.86 -15.22
C VAL A 478 0.75 6.38 -15.41
N THR A 479 -0.52 6.00 -15.33
CA THR A 479 -0.93 4.59 -15.24
C THR A 479 -0.98 3.84 -16.58
N HIS A 480 -0.46 4.46 -17.64
CA HIS A 480 -0.18 3.85 -18.94
C HIS A 480 0.81 4.73 -19.70
N GLU A 481 1.90 4.13 -20.20
CA GLU A 481 2.97 4.80 -20.94
C GLU A 481 2.47 5.49 -22.22
N GLY A 482 1.46 4.90 -22.88
CA GLY A 482 0.84 5.44 -24.10
C GLY A 482 0.25 6.85 -23.95
N TYR A 483 0.03 7.32 -22.72
CA TYR A 483 -0.45 8.70 -22.50
C TYR A 483 0.66 9.75 -22.57
N VAL A 484 1.93 9.39 -22.34
CA VAL A 484 3.07 10.34 -22.31
C VAL A 484 3.38 10.97 -23.68
N GLY A 485 2.88 10.35 -24.77
CA GLY A 485 3.01 10.87 -26.15
C GLY A 485 1.68 11.34 -26.77
N ARG A 486 0.63 11.50 -25.96
CA ARG A 486 -0.71 11.82 -26.45
C ARG A 486 -0.87 13.34 -26.64
N GLU A 487 -1.15 13.78 -27.86
CA GLU A 487 -1.31 15.20 -28.21
C GLU A 487 -2.39 15.91 -27.37
N GLN A 488 -3.49 15.22 -27.01
CA GLN A 488 -4.51 15.81 -26.14
C GLN A 488 -3.97 16.19 -24.75
N PHE A 489 -2.86 15.60 -24.31
CA PHE A 489 -2.23 15.87 -23.01
C PHE A 489 -1.03 16.83 -23.17
N SER A 490 -0.79 17.36 -24.37
CA SER A 490 0.35 18.22 -24.68
C SER A 490 0.56 19.35 -23.66
N PRO A 491 -0.47 20.15 -23.29
CA PRO A 491 -0.28 21.23 -22.31
C PRO A 491 0.17 20.70 -20.95
N PHE A 492 -0.37 19.57 -20.52
CA PHE A 492 0.00 18.93 -19.27
C PHE A 492 1.45 18.44 -19.29
N TRP A 493 1.88 17.75 -20.35
CA TRP A 493 3.23 17.18 -20.41
C TRP A 493 4.32 18.23 -20.50
N ILE A 494 4.05 19.33 -21.20
CA ILE A 494 4.94 20.50 -21.23
C ILE A 494 5.10 21.06 -19.81
N ASN A 495 4.00 21.28 -19.10
CA ASN A 495 4.06 21.73 -17.70
C ASN A 495 4.77 20.71 -16.81
N ALA A 496 4.51 19.41 -16.99
CA ALA A 496 5.12 18.33 -16.21
C ALA A 496 6.65 18.30 -16.37
N VAL A 497 7.18 18.47 -17.58
CA VAL A 497 8.63 18.54 -17.83
C VAL A 497 9.26 19.72 -17.08
N HIS A 498 8.65 20.90 -17.15
CA HIS A 498 9.15 22.07 -16.41
C HIS A 498 9.04 21.89 -14.89
N TRP A 499 7.97 21.26 -14.42
CA TRP A 499 7.77 20.97 -13.01
C TRP A 499 8.84 20.00 -12.51
N LEU A 500 9.14 18.94 -13.26
CA LEU A 500 10.15 17.94 -12.93
C LEU A 500 11.58 18.48 -13.02
N ASP A 501 11.90 19.23 -14.07
CA ASP A 501 13.24 19.80 -14.29
C ASP A 501 13.62 20.79 -13.20
N LYS A 502 12.63 21.53 -12.68
CA LYS A 502 12.84 22.56 -11.66
C LYS A 502 14.05 23.43 -12.03
N GLY A 503 14.16 23.86 -13.29
CA GLY A 503 15.19 24.76 -13.81
C GLY A 503 16.64 24.29 -13.60
N ARG A 504 16.89 22.97 -13.55
CA ARG A 504 18.25 22.41 -13.49
C ARG A 504 18.97 22.52 -14.83
N ASN A 505 18.26 22.77 -15.93
CA ASN A 505 18.79 23.01 -17.27
C ASN A 505 19.69 21.87 -17.82
N GLY A 506 19.62 20.68 -17.22
CA GLY A 506 20.21 19.47 -17.77
C GLY A 506 19.29 18.82 -18.80
N PRO A 507 19.78 17.87 -19.61
CA PRO A 507 18.96 17.23 -20.62
C PRO A 507 17.88 16.34 -20.01
N VAL A 508 16.72 16.26 -20.67
CA VAL A 508 15.67 15.27 -20.41
C VAL A 508 16.05 13.98 -21.14
N GLY A 509 16.41 12.95 -20.39
CA GLY A 509 16.76 11.63 -20.94
C GLY A 509 15.52 10.78 -21.11
N ILE A 510 15.19 10.42 -22.35
CA ILE A 510 14.01 9.62 -22.71
C ILE A 510 14.45 8.21 -23.06
N SER A 511 14.00 7.24 -22.25
CA SER A 511 14.33 5.82 -22.45
C SER A 511 13.75 5.27 -23.77
N SER A 512 14.42 4.26 -24.33
CA SER A 512 14.02 3.64 -25.60
C SER A 512 12.59 3.08 -25.59
N GLY A 513 12.11 2.57 -24.46
CA GLY A 513 10.77 2.00 -24.31
C GLY A 513 9.63 3.02 -24.39
N ILE A 514 9.94 4.32 -24.31
CA ILE A 514 8.95 5.40 -24.43
C ILE A 514 9.37 6.45 -25.47
N ALA A 515 10.26 6.09 -26.41
CA ALA A 515 10.81 7.03 -27.39
C ALA A 515 9.76 7.70 -28.30
N PHE A 516 8.54 7.15 -28.40
CA PHE A 516 7.43 7.77 -29.12
C PHE A 516 6.96 9.10 -28.49
N SER A 517 7.23 9.35 -27.20
CA SER A 517 6.92 10.62 -26.54
C SER A 517 7.91 11.74 -26.88
N PHE A 518 9.05 11.40 -27.51
CA PHE A 518 10.13 12.34 -27.80
C PHE A 518 9.66 13.60 -28.54
N PRO A 519 8.87 13.52 -29.64
CA PRO A 519 8.44 14.73 -30.35
C PRO A 519 7.60 15.67 -29.48
N LEU A 520 6.78 15.12 -28.59
CA LEU A 520 5.89 15.89 -27.72
C LEU A 520 6.67 16.55 -26.57
N LEU A 521 7.53 15.79 -25.89
CA LEU A 521 8.30 16.31 -24.76
C LEU A 521 9.32 17.39 -25.19
N CYS A 522 9.85 17.29 -26.41
CA CYS A 522 10.70 18.33 -27.01
C CYS A 522 9.97 19.68 -27.19
N GLN A 523 8.64 19.70 -27.26
CA GLN A 523 7.87 20.96 -27.37
C GLN A 523 7.96 21.82 -26.11
N SER A 524 8.42 21.25 -24.97
CA SER A 524 8.69 22.01 -23.74
C SER A 524 9.84 23.01 -23.89
N GLY A 525 10.70 22.88 -24.91
CA GLY A 525 11.88 23.71 -25.08
C GLY A 525 13.04 23.36 -24.14
N VAL A 526 12.91 22.34 -23.28
CA VAL A 526 14.02 21.78 -22.52
C VAL A 526 14.82 20.81 -23.42
N PRO A 527 16.16 20.83 -23.42
CA PRO A 527 16.95 19.92 -24.24
C PRO A 527 16.58 18.46 -23.94
N CYS A 528 16.12 17.72 -24.95
CA CYS A 528 15.73 16.31 -24.80
C CYS A 528 16.66 15.42 -25.62
N GLU A 529 17.00 14.27 -25.07
CA GLU A 529 17.83 13.27 -25.75
C GLU A 529 17.25 11.87 -25.55
N ARG A 530 17.57 10.96 -26.48
CA ARG A 530 17.25 9.54 -26.33
C ARG A 530 18.41 8.85 -25.63
N SER A 531 18.24 8.53 -24.36
CA SER A 531 19.30 7.92 -23.55
C SER A 531 18.74 7.00 -22.47
N GLY A 532 19.58 6.07 -22.01
CA GLY A 532 19.32 5.34 -20.76
C GLY A 532 19.48 6.26 -19.54
N PHE A 533 19.30 5.73 -18.34
CA PHE A 533 19.51 6.52 -17.13
C PHE A 533 20.98 6.97 -17.01
N ARG A 534 21.18 8.28 -16.75
CA ARG A 534 22.48 8.88 -16.46
C ARG A 534 22.30 9.92 -15.33
N LYS A 535 23.34 10.12 -14.51
CA LYS A 535 23.28 11.02 -13.34
C LYS A 535 23.28 12.51 -13.70
N ASP A 536 23.73 12.86 -14.91
CA ASP A 536 23.79 14.22 -15.43
C ASP A 536 22.46 14.72 -16.03
N LEU A 537 21.44 13.85 -16.14
CA LEU A 537 20.11 14.22 -16.61
C LEU A 537 19.44 15.18 -15.63
N SER A 538 18.57 16.05 -16.13
CA SER A 538 17.67 16.83 -15.27
C SER A 538 16.38 16.06 -14.96
N VAL A 539 15.80 15.48 -16.01
CA VAL A 539 14.60 14.66 -15.93
C VAL A 539 14.87 13.34 -16.62
N TYR A 540 14.52 12.24 -15.96
CA TYR A 540 14.54 10.91 -16.56
C TYR A 540 13.10 10.47 -16.86
N VAL A 541 12.86 10.09 -18.11
CA VAL A 541 11.56 9.65 -18.60
C VAL A 541 11.63 8.18 -18.99
N CYS A 542 10.94 7.33 -18.24
CA CYS A 542 11.06 5.89 -18.39
C CYS A 542 9.75 5.12 -18.32
N THR A 543 9.78 3.87 -18.77
CA THR A 543 8.71 2.93 -18.51
C THR A 543 8.88 2.28 -17.13
N SER A 544 7.80 1.72 -16.60
CA SER A 544 7.79 1.06 -15.29
C SER A 544 8.13 -0.45 -15.31
N TYR A 545 8.83 -0.93 -16.35
CA TYR A 545 9.08 -2.37 -16.56
C TYR A 545 10.52 -2.83 -16.33
N SER A 546 11.44 -1.92 -15.98
CA SER A 546 12.86 -2.25 -15.76
C SER A 546 13.29 -1.88 -14.35
N ASP A 547 13.92 -2.83 -13.65
CA ASP A 547 14.40 -2.71 -12.27
C ASP A 547 15.93 -2.65 -12.16
N LYS A 548 16.65 -2.68 -13.29
CA LYS A 548 18.12 -2.74 -13.33
C LYS A 548 18.84 -1.60 -12.57
N GLN A 549 18.16 -0.46 -12.37
CA GLN A 549 18.75 0.78 -11.84
C GLN A 549 17.89 1.41 -10.72
N VAL A 550 17.11 0.61 -9.98
CA VAL A 550 16.17 1.10 -8.96
C VAL A 550 16.83 2.04 -7.96
N ASP A 551 17.94 1.62 -7.34
CA ASP A 551 18.63 2.43 -6.32
C ASP A 551 19.22 3.71 -6.91
N GLU A 552 19.72 3.65 -8.15
CA GLU A 552 20.31 4.80 -8.84
C GLU A 552 19.25 5.85 -9.18
N ILE A 553 18.09 5.43 -9.68
CA ILE A 553 16.94 6.30 -9.96
C ILE A 553 16.40 6.90 -8.66
N GLN A 554 16.27 6.08 -7.60
CA GLN A 554 15.82 6.58 -6.30
C GLN A 554 16.77 7.63 -5.73
N ASN A 555 18.09 7.38 -5.77
CA ASN A 555 19.08 8.34 -5.30
C ASN A 555 19.07 9.61 -6.15
N PHE A 556 18.97 9.49 -7.48
CA PHE A 556 18.87 10.63 -8.39
C PHE A 556 17.70 11.55 -8.06
N VAL A 557 16.50 10.99 -7.85
CA VAL A 557 15.34 11.78 -7.43
C VAL A 557 15.57 12.37 -6.04
N ALA A 558 16.10 11.59 -5.09
CA ALA A 558 16.40 12.10 -3.75
C ALA A 558 17.38 13.28 -3.75
N GLU A 559 18.33 13.29 -4.69
CA GLU A 559 19.33 14.35 -4.95
C GLU A 559 18.77 15.52 -5.81
N GLY A 560 17.47 15.48 -6.12
CA GLY A 560 16.75 16.58 -6.75
C GLY A 560 16.41 16.40 -8.22
N GLY A 561 16.68 15.24 -8.80
CA GLY A 561 16.33 14.92 -10.18
C GLY A 561 14.81 14.77 -10.37
N GLY A 562 14.35 14.99 -11.60
CA GLY A 562 12.95 14.77 -11.99
C GLY A 562 12.73 13.36 -12.55
N LEU A 563 11.67 12.67 -12.14
CA LEU A 563 11.29 11.37 -12.70
C LEU A 563 9.88 11.43 -13.29
N LEU A 564 9.76 11.10 -14.58
CA LEU A 564 8.48 10.79 -15.22
C LEU A 564 8.46 9.31 -15.54
N ILE A 565 7.55 8.57 -14.92
CA ILE A 565 7.45 7.13 -15.10
C ILE A 565 6.04 6.73 -15.55
N GLY A 566 5.99 5.98 -16.66
CA GLY A 566 4.74 5.50 -17.25
C GLY A 566 4.66 3.99 -17.30
N GLY A 567 3.51 3.45 -16.91
CA GLY A 567 3.15 2.09 -17.28
C GLY A 567 2.02 1.51 -16.46
N HIS A 568 1.67 0.26 -16.75
CA HIS A 568 0.45 -0.34 -16.28
C HIS A 568 0.69 -1.71 -15.61
N ALA A 569 0.51 -1.76 -14.29
CA ALA A 569 0.78 -2.95 -13.48
C ALA A 569 -0.18 -4.11 -13.77
N TRP A 570 -1.39 -3.84 -14.26
CA TRP A 570 -2.39 -4.88 -14.52
C TRP A 570 -1.96 -5.89 -15.59
N TRP A 571 -1.33 -5.44 -16.68
CA TRP A 571 -0.83 -6.32 -17.74
C TRP A 571 0.40 -7.10 -17.30
N TRP A 572 1.27 -6.46 -16.52
CA TRP A 572 2.41 -7.13 -15.91
C TRP A 572 1.94 -8.28 -15.01
N ALA A 573 0.95 -8.03 -14.14
CA ALA A 573 0.39 -9.06 -13.27
C ALA A 573 -0.28 -10.19 -14.05
N HIS A 574 -0.95 -9.87 -15.17
CA HIS A 574 -1.53 -10.88 -16.07
C HIS A 574 -0.46 -11.79 -16.68
N THR A 575 0.69 -11.25 -17.04
CA THR A 575 1.82 -12.01 -17.64
C THR A 575 2.73 -12.68 -16.61
N HIS A 576 2.61 -12.33 -15.32
CA HIS A 576 3.41 -12.87 -14.21
C HIS A 576 2.50 -13.44 -13.11
N PRO A 577 1.68 -14.47 -13.42
CA PRO A 577 0.71 -15.01 -12.48
C PRO A 577 1.41 -15.56 -11.23
N GLY A 578 0.92 -15.15 -10.06
CA GLY A 578 1.44 -15.60 -8.76
C GLY A 578 2.58 -14.74 -8.17
N GLN A 579 3.11 -13.77 -8.91
CA GLN A 579 3.99 -12.74 -8.33
C GLN A 579 3.16 -11.62 -7.70
N ASN A 580 3.74 -10.90 -6.74
CA ASN A 580 3.10 -9.79 -6.03
C ASN A 580 3.45 -8.46 -6.72
N PRO A 581 2.51 -7.83 -7.46
CA PRO A 581 2.80 -6.60 -8.20
C PRO A 581 3.15 -5.42 -7.30
N MET A 582 2.83 -5.45 -6.00
CA MET A 582 3.23 -4.37 -5.09
C MET A 582 4.72 -4.41 -4.75
N THR A 583 5.41 -5.54 -4.94
CA THR A 583 6.82 -5.73 -4.54
C THR A 583 7.72 -6.21 -5.68
N ASP A 584 7.19 -7.03 -6.58
CA ASP A 584 7.94 -7.63 -7.68
C ASP A 584 7.90 -6.80 -8.96
N TYR A 585 6.86 -5.97 -9.15
CA TYR A 585 6.77 -5.09 -10.31
C TYR A 585 7.82 -3.98 -10.23
N ALA A 586 8.68 -3.90 -11.26
CA ALA A 586 9.77 -2.93 -11.34
C ALA A 586 9.35 -1.48 -11.04
N GLY A 587 8.22 -1.03 -11.59
CA GLY A 587 7.65 0.29 -11.34
C GLY A 587 7.40 0.57 -9.86
N ASN A 588 6.82 -0.40 -9.15
CA ASN A 588 6.51 -0.26 -7.73
C ASN A 588 7.77 -0.37 -6.87
N ARG A 589 8.78 -1.14 -7.28
CA ARG A 589 10.11 -1.11 -6.61
C ARG A 589 10.73 0.28 -6.61
N ILE A 590 10.52 1.07 -7.66
CA ILE A 590 10.95 2.48 -7.75
C ILE A 590 10.01 3.37 -6.91
N LEU A 591 8.71 3.31 -7.17
CA LEU A 591 7.70 4.28 -6.72
C LEU A 591 7.29 4.14 -5.25
N ASN A 592 7.35 2.95 -4.66
CA ASN A 592 6.87 2.71 -3.30
C ASN A 592 7.60 3.58 -2.25
N LYS A 593 8.91 3.80 -2.41
CA LYS A 593 9.69 4.71 -1.53
C LYS A 593 9.27 6.18 -1.68
N MET A 594 8.73 6.52 -2.85
CA MET A 594 8.25 7.86 -3.19
C MET A 594 6.78 8.08 -2.81
N GLY A 595 6.11 7.07 -2.23
CA GLY A 595 4.74 7.20 -1.76
C GLY A 595 3.65 6.93 -2.80
N LEU A 596 4.01 6.28 -3.90
CA LEU A 596 3.13 5.99 -5.03
C LEU A 596 3.22 4.49 -5.37
N SER A 597 2.09 3.88 -5.75
CA SER A 597 2.09 2.51 -6.27
C SER A 597 1.08 2.34 -7.40
N LEU A 598 1.46 1.64 -8.45
CA LEU A 598 0.58 1.21 -9.54
C LEU A 598 -0.12 -0.10 -9.16
N LEU A 599 -1.45 -0.08 -9.19
CA LEU A 599 -2.30 -1.21 -8.83
C LEU A 599 -2.66 -2.06 -10.05
N VAL A 600 -2.94 -3.35 -9.82
CA VAL A 600 -3.45 -4.30 -10.83
C VAL A 600 -4.86 -3.94 -11.30
N LYS A 601 -5.59 -3.10 -10.55
CA LYS A 601 -6.94 -2.68 -10.92
C LYS A 601 -6.89 -1.71 -12.09
N THR A 602 -7.80 -1.91 -13.04
CA THR A 602 -7.99 -0.97 -14.15
C THR A 602 -9.08 0.04 -13.82
N LEU A 603 -9.12 1.15 -14.57
CA LEU A 603 -10.23 2.10 -14.47
C LEU A 603 -11.54 1.59 -15.12
N GLY A 604 -11.51 0.44 -15.81
CA GLY A 604 -12.70 -0.22 -16.37
C GLY A 604 -13.48 0.66 -17.36
N ALA A 605 -14.82 0.69 -17.26
CA ALA A 605 -15.70 1.51 -18.10
C ALA A 605 -15.41 3.02 -18.02
N SER A 606 -14.82 3.50 -16.92
CA SER A 606 -14.41 4.90 -16.75
C SER A 606 -13.24 5.29 -17.66
N ALA A 607 -12.46 4.32 -18.17
CA ALA A 607 -11.44 4.56 -19.20
C ALA A 607 -12.04 4.95 -20.57
N ARG A 608 -13.37 4.93 -20.73
CA ARG A 608 -14.09 5.38 -21.93
C ARG A 608 -14.66 6.80 -21.79
N GLN A 609 -14.30 7.54 -20.75
CA GLN A 609 -14.82 8.88 -20.47
C GLN A 609 -13.72 9.94 -20.62
N CYS A 610 -14.11 11.13 -21.08
CA CYS A 610 -13.27 12.31 -20.95
C CYS A 610 -13.44 12.86 -19.53
N LEU A 611 -12.35 12.92 -18.76
CA LEU A 611 -12.40 13.32 -17.35
C LEU A 611 -12.06 14.80 -17.22
N LYS A 612 -12.89 15.56 -16.52
CA LYS A 612 -12.59 16.98 -16.26
C LYS A 612 -11.37 17.08 -15.34
N ALA A 613 -10.50 18.05 -15.63
CA ALA A 613 -9.46 18.43 -14.69
C ALA A 613 -10.11 18.92 -13.37
N PRO A 614 -9.45 18.70 -12.21
CA PRO A 614 -9.92 19.22 -10.93
C PRO A 614 -10.28 20.71 -11.01
N VAL A 615 -11.52 21.08 -10.66
CA VAL A 615 -11.98 22.47 -10.70
C VAL A 615 -11.54 23.18 -9.42
N MET A 616 -10.59 24.12 -9.56
CA MET A 616 -10.05 24.89 -8.44
C MET A 616 -11.08 25.93 -7.96
N GLY A 617 -11.46 25.88 -6.68
CA GLY A 617 -12.36 26.86 -6.04
C GLY A 617 -13.50 26.28 -5.20
N ARG A 618 -13.78 24.98 -5.28
CA ARG A 618 -14.42 24.23 -4.18
C ARG A 618 -13.31 23.65 -3.32
N ASN A 619 -13.48 23.67 -2.00
CA ASN A 619 -12.42 23.38 -1.02
C ASN A 619 -11.50 22.22 -1.47
N CYS A 620 -10.19 22.47 -1.65
CA CYS A 620 -9.19 21.42 -1.92
C CYS A 620 -9.15 20.33 -0.82
N SER A 621 -9.82 20.54 0.31
CA SER A 621 -10.08 19.53 1.34
C SER A 621 -11.10 18.44 0.93
N GLU A 622 -11.68 18.50 -0.27
CA GLU A 622 -12.64 17.51 -0.77
C GLU A 622 -11.99 16.36 -1.56
N GLY A 623 -10.67 16.32 -1.80
CA GLY A 623 -10.00 15.19 -2.45
C GLY A 623 -9.87 13.95 -1.55
N TYR A 624 -9.98 12.74 -2.10
CA TYR A 624 -9.65 11.52 -1.34
C TYR A 624 -8.13 11.39 -1.17
N HIS A 625 -7.66 11.28 0.07
CA HIS A 625 -6.29 10.90 0.39
C HIS A 625 -6.28 9.73 1.37
N PHE A 626 -5.51 8.67 1.06
CA PHE A 626 -5.54 7.40 1.78
C PHE A 626 -5.26 7.56 3.28
N ARG A 627 -4.15 8.21 3.65
CA ARG A 627 -3.78 8.38 5.06
C ARG A 627 -4.78 9.21 5.84
N HIS A 628 -5.29 10.27 5.21
CA HIS A 628 -6.24 11.15 5.88
C HIS A 628 -7.53 10.38 6.19
N MET A 629 -8.07 9.66 5.21
CA MET A 629 -9.27 8.84 5.40
C MET A 629 -9.02 7.70 6.40
N LEU A 630 -7.83 7.08 6.39
CA LEU A 630 -7.44 6.08 7.39
C LEU A 630 -7.42 6.65 8.81
N HIS A 631 -6.82 7.82 9.02
CA HIS A 631 -6.81 8.51 10.31
C HIS A 631 -8.22 8.86 10.78
N ARG A 632 -9.07 9.40 9.90
CA ARG A 632 -10.48 9.70 10.20
C ARG A 632 -11.26 8.44 10.59
N PHE A 633 -11.03 7.33 9.89
CA PHE A 633 -11.62 6.04 10.25
C PHE A 633 -11.10 5.52 11.59
N ALA A 634 -9.79 5.60 11.85
CA ALA A 634 -9.21 5.17 13.12
C ALA A 634 -9.73 6.01 14.30
N GLY A 635 -9.86 7.32 14.16
CA GLY A 635 -10.51 8.20 15.14
C GLY A 635 -11.96 7.80 15.38
N HIS A 636 -12.74 7.61 14.31
CA HIS A 636 -14.13 7.12 14.43
C HIS A 636 -14.23 5.82 15.24
N MET A 637 -13.33 4.86 14.98
CA MET A 637 -13.35 3.55 15.62
C MET A 637 -12.80 3.53 17.05
N THR A 638 -11.85 4.41 17.37
CA THR A 638 -11.13 4.37 18.64
C THR A 638 -11.54 5.47 19.62
N THR A 639 -11.88 6.67 19.15
CA THR A 639 -12.26 7.83 19.98
C THR A 639 -13.75 8.19 19.85
N GLY A 640 -14.47 7.58 18.90
CA GLY A 640 -15.90 7.81 18.69
C GLY A 640 -16.22 9.08 17.89
N GLU A 641 -15.24 9.64 17.19
CA GLU A 641 -15.43 10.77 16.29
C GLU A 641 -16.46 10.45 15.18
N LYS A 642 -17.31 11.41 14.80
CA LYS A 642 -18.26 11.18 13.71
C LYS A 642 -17.59 11.33 12.34
N LEU A 643 -17.93 10.43 11.41
CA LEU A 643 -17.67 10.61 9.99
C LEU A 643 -18.79 11.45 9.37
N THR A 644 -18.45 12.23 8.35
CA THR A 644 -19.42 12.92 7.49
C THR A 644 -20.00 11.94 6.46
N GLU A 645 -21.15 12.25 5.87
CA GLU A 645 -21.76 11.41 4.81
C GLU A 645 -20.81 11.18 3.63
N GLN A 646 -20.02 12.19 3.28
CA GLN A 646 -19.02 12.10 2.23
C GLN A 646 -17.87 11.15 2.61
N GLU A 647 -17.40 11.17 3.86
CA GLU A 647 -16.39 10.25 4.38
C GLU A 647 -16.91 8.80 4.45
N GLU A 648 -18.15 8.61 4.86
CA GLU A 648 -18.79 7.28 4.88
C GLU A 648 -18.86 6.68 3.47
N SER A 649 -19.21 7.48 2.46
CA SER A 649 -19.24 7.03 1.06
C SER A 649 -17.87 6.55 0.55
N ARG A 650 -16.77 7.01 1.18
CA ARG A 650 -15.37 6.69 0.81
C ARG A 650 -14.83 5.44 1.49
N LEU A 651 -15.56 4.84 2.44
CA LEU A 651 -15.09 3.65 3.16
C LEU A 651 -14.82 2.47 2.22
N LYS A 652 -15.67 2.25 1.20
CA LYS A 652 -15.46 1.20 0.20
C LYS A 652 -14.14 1.38 -0.57
N LYS A 653 -13.74 2.62 -0.83
CA LYS A 653 -12.43 2.92 -1.42
C LYS A 653 -11.30 2.66 -0.42
N LEU A 654 -11.47 3.09 0.84
CA LEU A 654 -10.50 2.82 1.91
C LEU A 654 -10.25 1.31 2.11
N VAL A 655 -11.28 0.46 2.01
CA VAL A 655 -11.09 -1.01 2.03
C VAL A 655 -10.05 -1.43 1.00
N ASN A 656 -10.29 -1.06 -0.26
CA ASN A 656 -9.46 -1.47 -1.39
C ASN A 656 -8.03 -0.93 -1.29
N ASP A 657 -7.88 0.31 -0.82
CA ASP A 657 -6.58 0.96 -0.66
C ASP A 657 -5.81 0.33 0.52
N CYS A 658 -6.48 -0.01 1.63
CA CYS A 658 -5.87 -0.76 2.74
C CYS A 658 -5.38 -2.15 2.29
N SER A 659 -6.21 -2.95 1.62
CA SER A 659 -5.77 -4.28 1.17
C SER A 659 -4.57 -4.19 0.23
N SER A 660 -4.60 -3.25 -0.72
CA SER A 660 -3.50 -3.03 -1.66
C SER A 660 -2.23 -2.54 -0.97
N PHE A 661 -2.36 -1.60 -0.02
CA PHE A 661 -1.25 -1.09 0.77
C PHE A 661 -0.60 -2.19 1.61
N LEU A 662 -1.39 -3.02 2.29
CA LEU A 662 -0.88 -4.09 3.16
C LEU A 662 -0.10 -5.16 2.37
N GLN A 663 -0.48 -5.43 1.12
CA GLN A 663 0.26 -6.34 0.22
C GLN A 663 1.70 -5.91 -0.07
N MET A 664 2.09 -4.65 0.20
CA MET A 664 3.49 -4.21 0.06
C MET A 664 4.45 -4.95 1.01
N ARG A 665 3.97 -5.45 2.16
CA ARG A 665 4.78 -6.15 3.18
C ARG A 665 6.10 -5.44 3.55
N ALA A 666 6.12 -4.11 3.47
CA ALA A 666 7.30 -3.27 3.64
C ALA A 666 7.61 -3.05 5.13
N HIS A 667 7.88 -4.13 5.88
CA HIS A 667 8.12 -4.08 7.33
C HIS A 667 9.39 -3.32 7.74
N ASP A 668 10.27 -3.04 6.79
CA ASP A 668 11.44 -2.17 6.89
C ASP A 668 11.09 -0.67 6.70
N CYS A 669 9.93 -0.37 6.12
CA CYS A 669 9.43 1.00 5.93
C CYS A 669 8.62 1.48 7.13
N ALA A 670 9.12 2.51 7.80
CA ALA A 670 8.46 3.18 8.92
C ALA A 670 7.00 3.59 8.65
N SER A 671 6.78 4.13 7.45
CA SER A 671 5.48 4.62 7.01
C SER A 671 4.48 3.47 6.85
N TYR A 672 4.96 2.30 6.41
CA TYR A 672 4.16 1.07 6.34
C TYR A 672 3.88 0.51 7.73
N THR A 673 4.92 0.37 8.57
CA THR A 673 4.75 -0.14 9.94
C THR A 673 3.80 0.72 10.78
N SER A 674 3.80 2.04 10.58
CA SER A 674 2.88 2.97 11.26
C SER A 674 1.42 2.70 10.89
N VAL A 675 1.14 2.47 9.60
CA VAL A 675 -0.21 2.13 9.12
C VAL A 675 -0.64 0.76 9.65
N VAL A 676 0.24 -0.25 9.60
CA VAL A 676 -0.05 -1.58 10.16
C VAL A 676 -0.34 -1.49 11.65
N ALA A 677 0.46 -0.72 12.41
CA ALA A 677 0.24 -0.53 13.85
C ALA A 677 -1.10 0.16 14.13
N MET A 678 -1.45 1.21 13.39
CA MET A 678 -2.74 1.88 13.53
C MET A 678 -3.92 0.94 13.28
N LEU A 679 -3.86 0.15 12.20
CA LEU A 679 -4.90 -0.83 11.88
C LEU A 679 -4.97 -1.95 12.93
N THR A 680 -3.81 -2.41 13.42
CA THR A 680 -3.72 -3.39 14.51
C THR A 680 -4.39 -2.87 15.78
N GLU A 681 -4.16 -1.61 16.16
CA GLU A 681 -4.80 -0.98 17.33
C GLU A 681 -6.32 -0.84 17.15
N VAL A 682 -6.77 -0.44 15.95
CA VAL A 682 -8.20 -0.41 15.63
C VAL A 682 -8.80 -1.81 15.84
N LEU A 683 -8.20 -2.85 15.25
CA LEU A 683 -8.69 -4.22 15.35
C LEU A 683 -8.66 -4.76 16.80
N LYS A 684 -7.61 -4.49 17.57
CA LYS A 684 -7.54 -4.88 18.99
C LYS A 684 -8.63 -4.21 19.82
N LYS A 685 -8.97 -2.96 19.51
CA LYS A 685 -9.99 -2.21 20.24
C LYS A 685 -11.41 -2.60 19.86
N THR A 686 -11.65 -2.90 18.59
CA THR A 686 -13.02 -3.05 18.05
C THR A 686 -13.38 -4.49 17.72
N GLY A 687 -12.39 -5.34 17.48
CA GLY A 687 -12.55 -6.65 16.85
C GLY A 687 -13.09 -6.54 15.42
N ILE A 688 -13.53 -7.69 14.90
CA ILE A 688 -14.26 -7.80 13.63
C ILE A 688 -15.66 -8.38 13.87
N PRO A 689 -16.64 -8.07 13.01
CA PRO A 689 -17.98 -8.63 13.13
C PRO A 689 -17.94 -10.15 12.90
N GLN A 690 -18.74 -10.90 13.66
CA GLN A 690 -18.86 -12.35 13.52
C GLN A 690 -19.93 -12.67 12.47
N VAL A 691 -19.52 -12.70 11.21
CA VAL A 691 -20.39 -12.85 10.05
C VAL A 691 -20.77 -14.33 9.81
N GLY A 692 -22.02 -14.57 9.44
CA GLY A 692 -22.51 -15.90 9.07
C GLY A 692 -23.84 -15.85 8.32
N HIS A 693 -24.37 -17.00 7.89
CA HIS A 693 -25.65 -17.07 7.18
C HIS A 693 -26.80 -16.37 7.92
N ASN A 694 -26.90 -16.60 9.23
CA ASN A 694 -27.93 -16.04 10.10
C ASN A 694 -27.55 -14.66 10.67
N CYS A 695 -26.35 -14.16 10.40
CA CYS A 695 -25.84 -12.86 10.85
C CYS A 695 -25.07 -12.17 9.73
N PRO A 696 -25.77 -11.74 8.66
CA PRO A 696 -25.13 -11.04 7.55
C PRO A 696 -24.72 -9.62 7.95
N VAL A 697 -23.73 -9.07 7.24
CA VAL A 697 -23.29 -7.67 7.40
C VAL A 697 -23.45 -6.88 6.12
N SER A 698 -24.02 -5.68 6.21
CA SER A 698 -24.33 -4.81 5.06
C SER A 698 -23.76 -3.40 5.18
N ASN A 699 -23.32 -2.98 6.37
CA ASN A 699 -22.78 -1.64 6.56
C ASN A 699 -21.29 -1.56 6.15
N ALA A 700 -20.89 -0.40 5.61
CA ALA A 700 -19.56 -0.20 5.04
C ALA A 700 -18.41 -0.33 6.06
N LYS A 701 -18.68 -0.01 7.33
CA LYS A 701 -17.72 -0.14 8.43
C LYS A 701 -17.37 -1.60 8.69
N ASP A 702 -18.37 -2.46 8.83
CA ASP A 702 -18.19 -3.89 9.12
C ASP A 702 -17.55 -4.61 7.93
N HIS A 703 -17.90 -4.23 6.71
CA HIS A 703 -17.22 -4.68 5.48
C HIS A 703 -15.73 -4.35 5.52
N LEU A 704 -15.38 -3.12 5.93
CA LEU A 704 -14.00 -2.68 6.05
C LEU A 704 -13.27 -3.48 7.13
N LEU A 705 -13.86 -3.67 8.31
CA LEU A 705 -13.24 -4.42 9.40
C LEU A 705 -12.98 -5.88 9.04
N LEU A 706 -13.91 -6.56 8.36
CA LEU A 706 -13.72 -7.95 7.90
C LEU A 706 -12.55 -8.08 6.94
N ASN A 707 -12.48 -7.17 5.97
CA ASN A 707 -11.44 -7.22 4.95
C ASN A 707 -10.06 -6.86 5.54
N VAL A 708 -9.99 -5.74 6.26
CA VAL A 708 -8.74 -5.27 6.87
C VAL A 708 -8.27 -6.21 7.98
N GLY A 709 -9.18 -6.82 8.74
CA GLY A 709 -8.84 -7.81 9.76
C GLY A 709 -8.08 -9.01 9.19
N ALA A 710 -8.57 -9.56 8.08
CA ALA A 710 -7.89 -10.64 7.37
C ALA A 710 -6.52 -10.22 6.83
N GLU A 711 -6.43 -9.06 6.17
CA GLU A 711 -5.17 -8.59 5.58
C GLU A 711 -4.11 -8.22 6.63
N VAL A 712 -4.51 -7.58 7.74
CA VAL A 712 -3.61 -7.26 8.85
C VAL A 712 -3.11 -8.54 9.53
N TYR A 713 -3.96 -9.55 9.70
CA TYR A 713 -3.54 -10.83 10.26
C TYR A 713 -2.44 -11.50 9.43
N LYS A 714 -2.49 -11.42 8.09
CA LYS A 714 -1.46 -11.97 7.20
C LYS A 714 -0.10 -11.28 7.32
N VAL A 715 -0.10 -9.97 7.58
CA VAL A 715 1.12 -9.16 7.60
C VAL A 715 1.60 -8.82 9.02
N SER A 716 0.83 -9.18 10.06
CA SER A 716 1.25 -8.96 11.44
C SER A 716 2.52 -9.75 11.74
N LYS A 717 3.48 -9.12 12.44
CA LYS A 717 4.67 -9.82 12.95
C LYS A 717 4.32 -10.88 13.98
N ASN A 718 3.24 -10.66 14.73
CA ASN A 718 2.69 -11.63 15.66
C ASN A 718 1.18 -11.79 15.40
N PRO A 719 0.76 -12.66 14.48
CA PRO A 719 -0.65 -12.87 14.18
C PRO A 719 -1.41 -13.48 15.36
N ASP A 720 -0.72 -14.26 16.22
CA ASP A 720 -1.36 -14.96 17.34
C ASP A 720 -1.86 -13.96 18.41
N ASP A 721 -1.18 -12.82 18.58
CA ASP A 721 -1.63 -11.73 19.47
C ASP A 721 -2.92 -11.05 18.98
N LEU A 722 -3.21 -11.13 17.68
CA LEU A 722 -4.43 -10.57 17.09
C LEU A 722 -5.59 -11.55 17.13
N LEU A 723 -5.32 -12.85 17.11
CA LEU A 723 -6.31 -13.89 16.94
C LEU A 723 -7.50 -13.78 17.94
N PRO A 724 -7.29 -13.54 19.26
CA PRO A 724 -8.39 -13.42 20.23
C PRO A 724 -9.35 -12.25 19.98
N TYR A 725 -8.90 -11.23 19.25
CA TYR A 725 -9.71 -10.05 18.91
C TYR A 725 -10.49 -10.26 17.61
N LEU A 726 -9.96 -11.08 16.72
CA LEU A 726 -10.55 -11.38 15.42
C LEU A 726 -11.56 -12.54 15.51
N MET A 727 -11.24 -13.56 16.30
CA MET A 727 -12.05 -14.77 16.46
C MET A 727 -12.51 -14.90 17.90
N LYS A 728 -13.83 -14.84 18.13
CA LYS A 728 -14.42 -14.94 19.48
C LYS A 728 -14.69 -16.36 19.94
N ASP A 729 -14.83 -17.30 19.00
CA ASP A 729 -15.15 -18.70 19.27
C ASP A 729 -14.16 -19.62 18.54
N LEU A 730 -13.08 -19.98 19.23
CA LEU A 730 -12.09 -20.96 18.77
C LEU A 730 -12.41 -22.30 19.42
N THR A 731 -13.38 -23.03 18.87
CA THR A 731 -13.66 -24.40 19.33
C THR A 731 -12.44 -25.30 19.06
N VAL A 732 -11.85 -25.81 20.13
CA VAL A 732 -10.72 -26.75 20.04
C VAL A 732 -11.23 -28.07 19.47
N LYS A 733 -10.72 -28.46 18.31
CA LYS A 733 -11.01 -29.75 17.66
C LYS A 733 -9.89 -30.75 17.95
N PRO A 734 -10.18 -32.06 17.97
CA PRO A 734 -9.14 -33.08 18.11
C PRO A 734 -8.06 -32.93 17.03
N ILE A 735 -6.80 -32.86 17.47
CA ILE A 735 -5.64 -32.68 16.59
C ILE A 735 -5.00 -34.04 16.33
N TRP A 736 -4.75 -34.31 15.06
CA TRP A 736 -3.97 -35.42 14.56
C TRP A 736 -2.53 -34.97 14.34
N PRO A 737 -1.53 -35.59 14.99
CA PRO A 737 -0.18 -35.05 15.02
C PRO A 737 0.57 -35.19 13.70
N ASN A 738 0.41 -36.31 12.98
CA ASN A 738 1.15 -36.61 11.75
C ASN A 738 0.22 -37.24 10.71
N HIS A 739 -0.20 -36.45 9.72
CA HIS A 739 -1.02 -36.90 8.61
C HIS A 739 -0.14 -37.14 7.39
N ARG A 740 -0.04 -38.40 6.95
CA ARG A 740 0.79 -38.83 5.82
C ARG A 740 -0.10 -39.06 4.61
N ILE A 741 0.25 -38.46 3.49
CA ILE A 741 -0.46 -38.63 2.22
C ILE A 741 0.51 -38.99 1.10
N LEU A 742 0.07 -39.84 0.18
CA LEU A 742 0.75 -40.09 -1.08
C LEU A 742 0.02 -39.33 -2.18
N ILE A 743 0.76 -38.52 -2.93
CA ILE A 743 0.22 -37.74 -4.05
C ILE A 743 0.68 -38.30 -5.39
N SER A 744 -0.27 -38.38 -6.32
CA SER A 744 -0.04 -38.71 -7.72
C SER A 744 -0.80 -37.73 -8.60
N CYS A 745 -0.17 -37.27 -9.68
CA CYS A 745 -0.70 -36.32 -10.66
C CYS A 745 -0.07 -36.66 -12.01
N ASN A 746 -0.85 -36.69 -13.09
CA ASN A 746 -0.35 -37.07 -14.41
C ASN A 746 -1.15 -36.35 -15.51
N GLU A 747 -0.99 -35.04 -15.68
CA GLU A 747 -1.96 -34.30 -16.50
C GLU A 747 -1.42 -33.18 -17.38
N ALA A 748 -2.08 -33.03 -18.54
CA ALA A 748 -1.77 -32.05 -19.58
C ALA A 748 -2.73 -30.83 -19.51
N GLY A 749 -2.17 -29.62 -19.45
CA GLY A 749 -2.88 -28.39 -19.80
C GLY A 749 -3.22 -27.40 -18.67
N GLY A 750 -3.69 -27.83 -17.49
CA GLY A 750 -4.23 -26.92 -16.45
C GLY A 750 -3.78 -27.20 -15.01
N GLU A 751 -3.94 -26.19 -14.13
CA GLU A 751 -3.68 -26.30 -12.67
C GLU A 751 -4.64 -27.34 -12.04
N GLN A 752 -4.13 -28.26 -11.21
CA GLN A 752 -4.90 -29.32 -10.58
C GLN A 752 -4.85 -29.25 -9.06
N TRP A 753 -6.00 -29.42 -8.40
CA TRP A 753 -6.08 -29.46 -6.95
C TRP A 753 -6.15 -30.91 -6.45
N LEU A 754 -5.24 -31.27 -5.56
CA LEU A 754 -5.18 -32.56 -4.88
C LEU A 754 -5.71 -32.41 -3.46
N SER A 755 -6.73 -33.19 -3.12
CA SER A 755 -7.32 -33.24 -1.78
C SER A 755 -6.40 -33.98 -0.81
N THR A 756 -6.19 -33.39 0.38
CA THR A 756 -5.29 -33.97 1.39
C THR A 756 -6.03 -34.72 2.50
N GLY A 757 -7.34 -34.52 2.65
CA GLY A 757 -8.10 -35.05 3.80
C GLY A 757 -7.74 -34.39 5.14
N ALA A 758 -7.12 -33.21 5.12
CA ALA A 758 -6.75 -32.44 6.30
C ALA A 758 -7.47 -31.09 6.36
N TYR A 759 -7.80 -30.65 7.58
CA TYR A 759 -8.39 -29.34 7.87
C TYR A 759 -7.55 -28.61 8.94
N LEU A 760 -7.43 -27.30 8.79
CA LEU A 760 -6.88 -26.42 9.83
C LEU A 760 -7.99 -25.60 10.46
N SER A 761 -8.03 -25.57 11.79
CA SER A 761 -8.90 -24.65 12.52
C SER A 761 -8.49 -23.19 12.28
N PRO A 762 -9.40 -22.22 12.52
CA PRO A 762 -9.09 -20.79 12.41
C PRO A 762 -7.81 -20.40 13.16
N GLY A 763 -6.85 -19.79 12.45
CA GLY A 763 -5.56 -19.34 12.98
C GLY A 763 -4.56 -20.46 13.34
N MET A 764 -4.92 -21.73 13.13
CA MET A 764 -4.05 -22.86 13.42
C MET A 764 -2.88 -22.91 12.42
N LYS A 765 -1.67 -23.06 12.96
CA LYS A 765 -0.43 -23.23 12.19
C LYS A 765 -0.09 -24.72 12.08
N SER A 766 0.37 -25.11 10.90
CA SER A 766 0.80 -26.49 10.61
C SER A 766 2.12 -26.46 9.84
N ASN A 767 3.05 -27.33 10.23
CA ASN A 767 4.26 -27.56 9.45
C ASN A 767 3.99 -28.66 8.41
N MET A 768 4.51 -28.46 7.21
CA MET A 768 4.44 -29.42 6.12
C MET A 768 5.83 -29.84 5.71
N SER A 769 6.07 -31.15 5.66
CA SER A 769 7.26 -31.74 5.06
C SER A 769 6.92 -32.19 3.64
N LEU A 770 7.62 -31.59 2.67
CA LEU A 770 7.33 -31.66 1.25
C LEU A 770 8.54 -32.26 0.49
N PRO A 771 8.29 -33.11 -0.51
CA PRO A 771 9.33 -33.77 -1.29
C PRO A 771 10.09 -32.75 -2.16
N SER A 772 11.39 -32.97 -2.35
CA SER A 772 12.26 -32.08 -3.13
C SER A 772 11.81 -31.88 -4.58
N GLU A 773 11.06 -32.85 -5.11
CA GLU A 773 10.56 -32.96 -6.47
C GLU A 773 9.55 -31.86 -6.81
N ILE A 774 8.86 -31.31 -5.81
CA ILE A 774 7.84 -30.25 -6.00
C ILE A 774 8.31 -28.87 -5.51
N VAL A 775 9.41 -28.82 -4.76
CA VAL A 775 9.96 -27.58 -4.18
C VAL A 775 10.55 -26.68 -5.26
N GLY A 776 10.09 -25.42 -5.31
CA GLY A 776 10.51 -24.43 -6.30
C GLY A 776 10.03 -24.76 -7.73
N LYS A 777 9.04 -25.65 -7.88
CA LYS A 777 8.50 -26.08 -9.18
C LYS A 777 7.14 -25.47 -9.51
N GLY A 778 6.75 -24.40 -8.83
CA GLY A 778 5.47 -23.70 -9.05
C GLY A 778 4.26 -24.35 -8.38
N TRP A 779 4.47 -25.39 -7.57
CA TRP A 779 3.43 -25.95 -6.70
C TRP A 779 3.03 -24.99 -5.58
N LYS A 780 1.79 -25.11 -5.12
CA LYS A 780 1.26 -24.30 -4.02
C LYS A 780 0.49 -25.15 -3.03
N VAL A 781 0.48 -24.74 -1.77
CA VAL A 781 -0.50 -25.19 -0.77
C VAL A 781 -1.66 -24.20 -0.78
N GLN A 782 -2.90 -24.67 -0.70
CA GLN A 782 -4.06 -23.82 -0.44
C GLN A 782 -4.79 -24.27 0.83
N ILE A 783 -5.22 -23.30 1.64
CA ILE A 783 -6.10 -23.52 2.79
C ILE A 783 -7.43 -22.83 2.52
N GLY A 784 -8.52 -23.59 2.55
CA GLY A 784 -9.86 -23.15 2.15
C GLY A 784 -10.26 -23.71 0.79
N CYS A 785 -11.52 -24.12 0.62
CA CYS A 785 -12.01 -24.72 -0.62
C CYS A 785 -12.55 -23.68 -1.62
N GLN A 786 -12.84 -22.46 -1.17
CA GLN A 786 -13.41 -21.38 -1.95
C GLN A 786 -12.36 -20.72 -2.86
N THR A 787 -12.82 -20.17 -3.99
CA THR A 787 -12.03 -19.24 -4.84
C THR A 787 -12.64 -17.84 -4.92
N ASP A 788 -13.89 -17.70 -4.52
CA ASP A 788 -14.67 -16.48 -4.72
C ASP A 788 -14.25 -15.32 -3.79
N ASN A 789 -14.10 -14.15 -4.40
CA ASN A 789 -14.07 -12.86 -3.70
C ASN A 789 -15.43 -12.18 -3.79
N ILE A 790 -16.17 -12.21 -2.67
CA ILE A 790 -17.52 -11.63 -2.57
C ILE A 790 -17.51 -10.18 -2.06
N GLY A 791 -16.34 -9.52 -1.96
CA GLY A 791 -16.20 -8.20 -1.34
C GLY A 791 -16.93 -7.05 -2.03
N ASN A 792 -17.52 -7.29 -3.22
CA ASN A 792 -18.37 -6.33 -3.91
C ASN A 792 -19.86 -6.47 -3.60
N ALA A 793 -20.27 -7.55 -2.92
CA ALA A 793 -21.66 -7.77 -2.53
C ALA A 793 -22.13 -6.68 -1.56
N SER A 794 -23.39 -6.27 -1.65
CA SER A 794 -24.00 -5.32 -0.71
C SER A 794 -24.17 -5.90 0.70
N GLU A 795 -24.31 -7.22 0.78
CA GLU A 795 -24.46 -7.99 2.00
C GLU A 795 -23.46 -9.14 2.00
N LEU A 796 -22.78 -9.36 3.12
CA LEU A 796 -21.82 -10.45 3.32
C LEU A 796 -22.35 -11.42 4.37
N LYS A 797 -22.47 -12.69 4.01
CA LYS A 797 -22.82 -13.85 4.85
C LYS A 797 -21.59 -14.67 5.27
N ARG A 798 -20.41 -14.30 4.77
CA ARG A 798 -19.09 -14.75 5.22
C ARG A 798 -18.05 -13.66 4.95
N ALA A 799 -16.82 -13.84 5.42
CA ALA A 799 -15.74 -12.92 5.07
C ALA A 799 -15.48 -12.91 3.54
N PRO A 800 -15.03 -11.78 2.97
CA PRO A 800 -14.92 -11.62 1.52
C PRO A 800 -14.06 -12.67 0.81
N VAL A 801 -12.89 -12.97 1.38
CA VAL A 801 -11.94 -13.98 0.91
C VAL A 801 -11.56 -14.84 2.11
N VAL A 802 -11.76 -16.14 1.99
CA VAL A 802 -11.57 -17.12 3.09
C VAL A 802 -10.53 -18.19 2.77
N HIS A 803 -9.81 -18.05 1.65
CA HIS A 803 -8.75 -18.98 1.26
C HIS A 803 -7.38 -18.28 1.21
N GLU A 804 -6.33 -19.04 1.47
CA GLU A 804 -4.94 -18.58 1.34
C GLU A 804 -4.11 -19.57 0.52
N ARG A 805 -3.17 -19.05 -0.27
CA ARG A 805 -2.23 -19.84 -1.06
C ARG A 805 -0.79 -19.55 -0.66
N PHE A 806 0.01 -20.59 -0.54
CA PHE A 806 1.43 -20.52 -0.20
C PHE A 806 2.25 -21.21 -1.30
N PRO A 807 3.26 -20.55 -1.89
CA PRO A 807 4.19 -21.22 -2.80
C PRO A 807 5.03 -22.26 -2.04
N ILE A 808 5.29 -23.40 -2.67
CA ILE A 808 6.15 -24.43 -2.10
C ILE A 808 7.60 -24.15 -2.49
N ASP A 809 8.29 -23.38 -1.65
CA ASP A 809 9.67 -22.92 -1.91
C ASP A 809 10.73 -23.62 -1.04
N THR A 810 10.30 -24.30 0.02
CA THR A 810 11.17 -25.05 0.94
C THR A 810 10.59 -26.44 1.23
N GLN A 811 11.45 -27.41 1.56
CA GLN A 811 11.02 -28.77 1.93
C GLN A 811 10.26 -28.80 3.26
N ILE A 812 10.53 -27.85 4.16
CA ILE A 812 9.77 -27.66 5.39
C ILE A 812 9.24 -26.23 5.37
N MET A 813 7.92 -26.09 5.47
CA MET A 813 7.26 -24.79 5.52
C MET A 813 6.11 -24.81 6.51
N GLN A 814 5.78 -23.65 7.07
CA GLN A 814 4.64 -23.48 7.94
C GLN A 814 3.52 -22.75 7.19
N VAL A 815 2.28 -23.25 7.32
CA VAL A 815 1.09 -22.69 6.67
C VAL A 815 -0.03 -22.45 7.69
N TRP A 816 -0.85 -21.43 7.43
CA TRP A 816 -2.00 -21.08 8.28
C TRP A 816 -3.00 -20.20 7.54
N ASN A 817 -4.23 -20.08 8.06
CA ASN A 817 -5.25 -19.16 7.55
C ASN A 817 -6.08 -18.66 8.74
N LEU A 818 -6.38 -17.36 8.79
CA LEU A 818 -7.24 -16.77 9.84
C LEU A 818 -8.56 -17.54 9.97
N TRP A 819 -9.16 -17.91 8.84
CA TRP A 819 -10.47 -18.55 8.79
C TRP A 819 -10.42 -20.08 8.90
N GLY A 820 -9.23 -20.66 8.88
CA GLY A 820 -9.05 -22.11 8.74
C GLY A 820 -9.46 -22.60 7.34
N GLY A 821 -9.61 -23.91 7.17
CA GLY A 821 -10.06 -24.47 5.90
C GLY A 821 -9.45 -25.84 5.60
N LEU A 822 -10.00 -26.48 4.56
CA LEU A 822 -9.44 -27.70 3.97
C LEU A 822 -8.08 -27.39 3.32
N LEU A 823 -7.14 -28.31 3.47
CA LEU A 823 -5.80 -28.23 2.88
C LEU A 823 -5.77 -28.90 1.50
N TYR A 824 -5.18 -28.22 0.53
CA TYR A 824 -5.00 -28.69 -0.83
C TYR A 824 -3.56 -28.51 -1.28
N LEU A 825 -3.12 -29.41 -2.16
CA LEU A 825 -1.93 -29.19 -2.96
C LEU A 825 -2.35 -28.84 -4.37
N ILE A 826 -1.76 -27.79 -4.91
CA ILE A 826 -2.04 -27.27 -6.23
C ILE A 826 -0.85 -27.59 -7.11
N ALA A 827 -1.05 -28.53 -8.03
CA ALA A 827 -0.09 -28.91 -9.05
C ALA A 827 -0.17 -27.93 -10.23
N PRO A 828 0.97 -27.41 -10.73
CA PRO A 828 0.98 -26.59 -11.93
C PRO A 828 0.64 -27.45 -13.17
N PRO A 829 0.27 -26.82 -14.30
CA PRO A 829 0.03 -27.53 -15.56
C PRO A 829 1.20 -28.42 -15.98
N ASN A 830 0.91 -29.53 -16.65
CA ASN A 830 1.91 -30.46 -17.21
C ASN A 830 2.79 -31.13 -16.14
N THR A 831 2.23 -31.34 -14.95
CA THR A 831 2.92 -32.01 -13.85
C THR A 831 2.71 -33.52 -13.92
N GLN A 832 3.79 -34.28 -13.72
CA GLN A 832 3.77 -35.72 -13.60
C GLN A 832 4.55 -36.15 -12.36
N VAL A 833 3.85 -36.65 -11.36
CA VAL A 833 4.40 -37.21 -10.12
C VAL A 833 3.59 -38.44 -9.72
N ASP A 834 4.23 -39.45 -9.14
CA ASP A 834 3.53 -40.64 -8.68
C ASP A 834 4.06 -41.08 -7.32
N GLY A 835 3.16 -41.24 -6.36
CA GLY A 835 3.46 -41.79 -5.03
C GLY A 835 4.39 -40.93 -4.17
N LEU A 836 4.42 -39.61 -4.34
CA LEU A 836 5.26 -38.77 -3.48
C LEU A 836 4.62 -38.62 -2.09
N GLU A 837 5.40 -38.86 -1.03
CA GLU A 837 4.93 -38.71 0.35
C GLU A 837 5.01 -37.25 0.81
N ILE A 838 3.94 -36.78 1.45
CA ILE A 838 3.86 -35.50 2.15
C ILE A 838 3.38 -35.76 3.57
N ILE A 839 3.97 -35.03 4.52
CA ILE A 839 3.61 -35.11 5.94
C ILE A 839 3.09 -33.75 6.37
N ILE A 840 1.88 -33.72 6.95
CA ILE A 840 1.25 -32.53 7.50
C ILE A 840 1.11 -32.71 9.01
N GLU A 841 1.75 -31.83 9.77
CA GLU A 841 1.74 -31.87 11.23
C GLU A 841 0.56 -31.12 11.81
N GLN A 842 -0.04 -31.65 12.88
CA GLN A 842 -1.13 -30.98 13.62
C GLN A 842 -2.30 -30.56 12.72
N VAL A 843 -3.13 -31.53 12.33
CA VAL A 843 -4.32 -31.28 11.51
C VAL A 843 -5.58 -31.80 12.18
N VAL A 844 -6.73 -31.33 11.72
CA VAL A 844 -8.02 -31.92 12.06
C VAL A 844 -8.43 -32.86 10.93
N LEU A 845 -8.85 -34.08 11.26
CA LEU A 845 -9.28 -35.05 10.25
C LEU A 845 -10.60 -34.64 9.58
N VAL A 846 -10.70 -34.96 8.28
CA VAL A 846 -11.81 -34.60 7.41
C VAL A 846 -12.65 -35.84 7.08
N PRO A 847 -13.99 -35.74 7.04
CA PRO A 847 -14.83 -36.74 6.39
C PRO A 847 -14.52 -36.76 4.88
N TYR A 848 -13.57 -37.61 4.50
CA TYR A 848 -13.05 -37.70 3.15
C TYR A 848 -13.28 -39.12 2.60
N PHE A 849 -14.20 -39.23 1.65
CA PHE A 849 -14.47 -40.46 0.93
C PHE A 849 -13.78 -40.44 -0.44
N LYS A 850 -13.02 -41.47 -0.76
CA LYS A 850 -12.42 -41.65 -2.09
C LYS A 850 -12.88 -42.96 -2.71
N SER A 851 -13.59 -42.87 -3.83
CA SER A 851 -14.13 -44.05 -4.53
C SER A 851 -13.01 -45.02 -4.93
N GLY A 852 -13.24 -46.32 -4.70
CA GLY A 852 -12.26 -47.38 -4.94
C GLY A 852 -11.10 -47.46 -3.94
N VAL A 853 -10.98 -46.52 -3.01
CA VAL A 853 -9.90 -46.50 -2.00
C VAL A 853 -10.46 -46.65 -0.58
N THR A 854 -11.44 -45.82 -0.21
CA THR A 854 -12.03 -45.85 1.13
C THR A 854 -12.95 -47.06 1.29
N THR A 855 -12.66 -47.92 2.25
CA THR A 855 -13.49 -49.09 2.55
C THR A 855 -14.74 -48.70 3.34
N PRO A 856 -15.82 -49.51 3.32
CA PRO A 856 -17.02 -49.24 4.12
C PRO A 856 -16.75 -49.10 5.63
N ALA A 857 -15.84 -49.92 6.18
CA ALA A 857 -15.48 -49.89 7.60
C ALA A 857 -14.67 -48.63 7.98
N GLU A 858 -13.78 -48.17 7.10
CA GLU A 858 -13.09 -46.88 7.28
C GLU A 858 -14.10 -45.72 7.21
N TRP A 859 -15.03 -45.78 6.26
CA TRP A 859 -16.04 -44.73 6.09
C TRP A 859 -16.95 -44.56 7.30
N GLU A 860 -17.37 -45.66 7.93
CA GLU A 860 -18.19 -45.64 9.15
C GLU A 860 -17.58 -44.78 10.27
N ASN A 861 -16.24 -44.79 10.36
CA ASN A 861 -15.48 -43.96 11.29
C ASN A 861 -15.19 -42.55 10.73
N LEU A 862 -14.70 -42.46 9.50
CA LEU A 862 -14.26 -41.21 8.86
C LEU A 862 -15.40 -40.20 8.68
N ARG A 863 -16.64 -40.65 8.41
CA ARG A 863 -17.79 -39.75 8.23
C ARG A 863 -18.08 -38.87 9.45
N ASN A 864 -17.63 -39.30 10.63
CA ASN A 864 -17.78 -38.60 11.90
C ASN A 864 -16.57 -37.74 12.30
N ALA A 865 -15.58 -37.60 11.41
CA ALA A 865 -14.41 -36.79 11.67
C ALA A 865 -14.80 -35.31 11.96
N PRO A 866 -14.04 -34.60 12.83
CA PRO A 866 -14.48 -33.35 13.46
C PRO A 866 -14.42 -32.09 12.59
N SER A 867 -13.85 -32.17 11.38
CA SER A 867 -13.85 -31.06 10.41
C SER A 867 -15.28 -30.59 10.10
N PRO A 868 -15.51 -29.27 9.93
CA PRO A 868 -16.80 -28.73 9.46
C PRO A 868 -17.03 -28.97 7.97
N TRP A 869 -15.99 -29.27 7.21
CA TRP A 869 -16.04 -29.56 5.78
C TRP A 869 -15.75 -31.03 5.50
N ALA A 870 -16.35 -31.56 4.45
CA ALA A 870 -16.20 -32.92 3.96
C ALA A 870 -15.94 -32.92 2.45
N GLU A 871 -15.29 -33.97 1.95
CA GLU A 871 -15.03 -34.17 0.51
C GLU A 871 -15.39 -35.59 0.07
N PHE A 872 -16.04 -35.69 -1.10
CA PHE A 872 -16.24 -36.93 -1.83
C PHE A 872 -15.47 -36.87 -3.14
N GLU A 873 -14.47 -37.72 -3.31
CA GLU A 873 -13.71 -37.87 -4.53
C GLU A 873 -14.17 -39.11 -5.32
N PHE A 874 -14.77 -38.87 -6.49
CA PHE A 874 -15.21 -39.89 -7.45
C PHE A 874 -14.25 -39.99 -8.64
N GLU A 875 -14.60 -40.71 -9.71
CA GLU A 875 -13.69 -40.93 -10.85
C GLU A 875 -13.27 -39.62 -11.52
N ASN A 876 -14.26 -38.79 -11.86
CA ASN A 876 -14.08 -37.57 -12.65
C ASN A 876 -14.46 -36.28 -11.91
N ILE A 877 -14.96 -36.36 -10.67
CA ILE A 877 -15.45 -35.19 -9.93
C ILE A 877 -15.19 -35.29 -8.43
N ILE A 878 -14.99 -34.15 -7.78
CA ILE A 878 -14.88 -34.02 -6.32
C ILE A 878 -15.93 -33.06 -5.81
N ILE A 879 -16.69 -33.44 -4.79
CA ILE A 879 -17.74 -32.61 -4.19
C ILE A 879 -17.34 -32.22 -2.78
N THR A 880 -17.29 -30.92 -2.51
CA THR A 880 -16.96 -30.33 -1.20
C THR A 880 -18.18 -29.65 -0.61
N LEU A 881 -18.53 -30.01 0.62
CA LEU A 881 -19.73 -29.49 1.31
C LEU A 881 -19.58 -29.57 2.85
N SER A 882 -20.59 -29.11 3.58
CA SER A 882 -20.62 -29.22 5.05
C SER A 882 -20.64 -30.68 5.50
N SER A 883 -19.83 -31.02 6.51
CA SER A 883 -19.81 -32.35 7.14
C SER A 883 -21.16 -32.78 7.72
N ASP A 884 -22.03 -31.82 8.08
CA ASP A 884 -23.34 -32.13 8.67
C ASP A 884 -24.22 -32.93 7.69
N LEU A 885 -24.12 -32.64 6.39
CA LEU A 885 -24.85 -33.35 5.34
C LEU A 885 -24.25 -34.74 5.05
N VAL A 886 -22.99 -34.96 5.42
CA VAL A 886 -22.21 -36.15 5.08
C VAL A 886 -22.30 -37.24 6.13
N ARG A 887 -22.42 -36.88 7.42
CA ARG A 887 -22.48 -37.83 8.53
C ARG A 887 -23.59 -38.88 8.36
N GLY A 888 -24.71 -38.50 7.74
CA GLY A 888 -25.85 -39.38 7.45
C GLY A 888 -25.72 -40.26 6.21
N VAL A 889 -24.62 -40.18 5.44
CA VAL A 889 -24.46 -40.95 4.19
C VAL A 889 -23.83 -42.30 4.49
N ASP A 890 -24.65 -43.35 4.59
CA ASP A 890 -24.17 -44.71 4.87
C ASP A 890 -23.51 -45.41 3.67
N ARG A 891 -23.99 -45.12 2.45
CA ARG A 891 -23.61 -45.83 1.21
C ARG A 891 -23.04 -44.87 0.16
N PRO A 892 -21.82 -44.35 0.37
CA PRO A 892 -21.21 -43.36 -0.52
C PRO A 892 -20.91 -43.90 -1.93
N HIS A 893 -20.74 -45.23 -2.09
CA HIS A 893 -20.53 -45.86 -3.40
C HIS A 893 -21.73 -45.70 -4.36
N LEU A 894 -22.97 -45.70 -3.83
CA LEU A 894 -24.17 -45.47 -4.67
C LEU A 894 -24.23 -44.03 -5.19
N VAL A 895 -23.64 -43.09 -4.45
CA VAL A 895 -23.48 -41.70 -4.89
C VAL A 895 -22.42 -41.64 -6.00
N ALA A 896 -21.29 -42.33 -5.80
CA ALA A 896 -20.22 -42.42 -6.79
C ALA A 896 -20.71 -43.01 -8.12
N GLU A 897 -21.47 -44.10 -8.10
CA GLU A 897 -22.03 -44.73 -9.31
C GLU A 897 -22.84 -43.73 -10.16
N VAL A 898 -23.74 -42.96 -9.54
CA VAL A 898 -24.56 -41.98 -10.26
C VAL A 898 -23.71 -40.86 -10.85
N TRP A 899 -22.75 -40.33 -10.09
CA TRP A 899 -21.89 -39.25 -10.58
C TRP A 899 -20.92 -39.70 -11.65
N ASP A 900 -20.38 -40.92 -11.54
CA ASP A 900 -19.50 -41.50 -12.55
C ASP A 900 -20.28 -41.69 -13.87
N ASP A 901 -21.54 -42.14 -13.81
CA ASP A 901 -22.41 -42.22 -14.99
C ASP A 901 -22.71 -40.83 -15.61
N ILE A 902 -23.06 -39.85 -14.77
CA ILE A 902 -23.28 -38.46 -15.21
C ILE A 902 -22.03 -37.93 -15.92
N MET A 903 -20.85 -38.04 -15.30
CA MET A 903 -19.60 -37.51 -15.85
C MET A 903 -19.17 -38.22 -17.12
N ARG A 904 -19.42 -39.54 -17.24
CA ARG A 904 -19.24 -40.26 -18.51
C ARG A 904 -20.17 -39.72 -19.59
N GLY A 905 -21.43 -39.39 -19.25
CA GLY A 905 -22.34 -38.70 -20.15
C GLY A 905 -21.86 -37.31 -20.58
N ILE A 906 -21.25 -36.55 -19.66
CA ILE A 906 -20.63 -35.25 -19.98
C ILE A 906 -19.51 -35.42 -21.02
N ALA A 907 -18.59 -36.37 -20.79
CA ALA A 907 -17.49 -36.66 -21.70
C ALA A 907 -18.00 -37.15 -23.07
N ASP A 908 -19.00 -38.02 -23.06
CA ASP A 908 -19.56 -38.62 -24.27
C ASP A 908 -20.20 -37.57 -25.19
N LEU A 909 -21.03 -36.66 -24.66
CA LEU A 909 -21.54 -35.55 -25.48
C LEU A 909 -20.40 -34.64 -25.96
N ALA A 910 -19.45 -34.33 -25.08
CA ALA A 910 -18.30 -33.49 -25.43
C ALA A 910 -17.33 -34.16 -26.43
N ALA A 911 -17.54 -35.45 -26.78
CA ALA A 911 -16.68 -36.24 -27.64
C ALA A 911 -15.21 -36.28 -27.16
N ILE A 912 -15.00 -36.45 -25.86
CA ILE A 912 -13.70 -36.59 -25.20
C ILE A 912 -13.59 -37.94 -24.49
N PRO A 913 -12.38 -38.38 -24.06
CA PRO A 913 -12.24 -39.62 -23.29
C PRO A 913 -13.12 -39.64 -22.03
N ALA A 914 -13.67 -40.82 -21.72
CA ALA A 914 -14.59 -41.02 -20.58
C ALA A 914 -13.95 -40.68 -19.23
N LYS A 915 -12.64 -40.87 -19.09
CA LYS A 915 -11.86 -40.40 -17.95
C LYS A 915 -11.35 -39.01 -18.25
N PHE A 916 -11.70 -38.07 -17.39
CA PHE A 916 -11.27 -36.69 -17.50
C PHE A 916 -9.78 -36.60 -17.17
N PRO A 917 -9.03 -35.76 -17.90
CA PRO A 917 -7.65 -35.45 -17.52
C PRO A 917 -7.64 -34.87 -16.11
N ARG A 918 -8.38 -33.79 -15.88
CA ARG A 918 -8.52 -33.19 -14.57
C ARG A 918 -9.93 -33.44 -14.03
N LYS A 919 -10.03 -34.00 -12.82
CA LYS A 919 -11.32 -34.11 -12.12
C LYS A 919 -11.96 -32.74 -11.96
N GLU A 920 -13.25 -32.62 -12.23
CA GLU A 920 -14.06 -31.44 -11.93
C GLU A 920 -14.25 -31.28 -10.42
N ARG A 921 -14.65 -30.09 -9.96
CA ARG A 921 -14.85 -29.81 -8.53
C ARG A 921 -16.12 -29.01 -8.28
N PHE A 922 -16.90 -29.41 -7.28
CA PHE A 922 -17.97 -28.61 -6.68
C PHE A 922 -17.59 -28.13 -5.29
N VAL A 923 -17.93 -26.89 -4.98
CA VAL A 923 -17.87 -26.32 -3.64
C VAL A 923 -19.22 -25.69 -3.31
N VAL A 924 -19.85 -26.22 -2.26
CA VAL A 924 -21.08 -25.65 -1.70
C VAL A 924 -20.70 -24.60 -0.67
N ASP A 925 -20.95 -23.33 -0.97
CA ASP A 925 -20.57 -22.20 -0.14
C ASP A 925 -21.80 -21.41 0.30
N VAL A 926 -21.77 -20.86 1.52
CA VAL A 926 -22.88 -20.09 2.11
C VAL A 926 -23.24 -18.84 1.30
N GLN A 927 -22.28 -18.34 0.53
CA GLN A 927 -22.44 -17.22 -0.39
C GLN A 927 -21.39 -17.30 -1.50
N ILE A 928 -21.86 -17.16 -2.74
CA ILE A 928 -21.05 -17.14 -3.96
C ILE A 928 -21.08 -15.76 -4.62
N SER A 929 -20.19 -15.53 -5.57
CA SER A 929 -19.98 -14.24 -6.22
C SER A 929 -21.08 -13.87 -7.22
N HIS A 930 -21.68 -14.86 -7.89
CA HIS A 930 -22.67 -14.66 -8.95
C HIS A 930 -23.74 -15.75 -8.94
N GLY A 931 -24.99 -15.35 -9.19
CA GLY A 931 -26.10 -16.28 -9.43
C GLY A 931 -26.41 -17.21 -8.26
N TYR A 932 -27.09 -18.31 -8.60
CA TYR A 932 -27.38 -19.41 -7.67
C TYR A 932 -26.27 -20.48 -7.70
N MET A 933 -25.66 -20.67 -8.87
CA MET A 933 -24.47 -21.47 -9.14
C MET A 933 -23.66 -20.75 -10.22
N HIS A 934 -22.35 -21.04 -10.31
CA HIS A 934 -21.57 -20.65 -11.48
C HIS A 934 -20.41 -21.62 -11.74
N ALA A 935 -20.12 -21.81 -13.02
CA ALA A 935 -19.03 -22.63 -13.51
C ALA A 935 -17.65 -22.08 -13.13
N GLY A 936 -16.65 -22.94 -13.20
CA GLY A 936 -15.28 -22.66 -12.79
C GLY A 936 -14.54 -23.91 -12.33
N TYR A 937 -13.38 -23.69 -11.72
CA TYR A 937 -12.62 -24.73 -11.02
C TYR A 937 -12.21 -24.22 -9.64
N PRO A 938 -13.06 -24.38 -8.62
CA PRO A 938 -14.29 -25.19 -8.59
C PRO A 938 -15.53 -24.50 -9.20
N ILE A 939 -16.55 -25.31 -9.48
CA ILE A 939 -17.94 -24.88 -9.66
C ILE A 939 -18.49 -24.53 -8.28
N MET A 940 -19.06 -23.33 -8.13
CA MET A 940 -19.55 -22.81 -6.86
C MET A 940 -21.08 -22.91 -6.79
N MET A 941 -21.62 -23.31 -5.64
CA MET A 941 -23.06 -23.55 -5.45
C MET A 941 -23.55 -23.04 -4.09
N GLN A 942 -24.76 -22.46 -4.04
CA GLN A 942 -25.43 -22.11 -2.78
C GLN A 942 -25.98 -23.36 -2.04
N PRO A 943 -26.15 -23.32 -0.69
CA PRO A 943 -26.36 -24.53 0.10
C PRO A 943 -27.78 -25.13 0.04
N ASP A 944 -28.79 -24.40 -0.45
CA ASP A 944 -30.21 -24.75 -0.30
C ASP A 944 -30.57 -26.16 -0.81
N GLU A 945 -29.95 -26.60 -1.91
CA GLU A 945 -30.20 -27.92 -2.51
C GLU A 945 -28.98 -28.86 -2.46
N ALA A 946 -27.98 -28.56 -1.63
CA ALA A 946 -26.72 -29.30 -1.56
C ALA A 946 -26.87 -30.78 -1.19
N TRP A 947 -27.88 -31.11 -0.36
CA TRP A 947 -28.17 -32.49 0.04
C TRP A 947 -28.50 -33.38 -1.16
N LYS A 948 -29.06 -32.82 -2.24
CA LYS A 948 -29.45 -33.58 -3.43
C LYS A 948 -28.23 -34.16 -4.15
N LEU A 949 -27.08 -33.48 -4.09
CA LEU A 949 -25.81 -33.96 -4.66
C LEU A 949 -25.35 -35.30 -4.04
N LEU A 950 -25.87 -35.64 -2.85
CA LEU A 950 -25.53 -36.84 -2.09
C LEU A 950 -26.67 -37.86 -2.01
N ASP A 951 -27.83 -37.62 -2.65
CA ASP A 951 -28.96 -38.55 -2.65
C ASP A 951 -29.14 -39.19 -4.04
N PRO A 952 -28.73 -40.47 -4.22
CA PRO A 952 -28.87 -41.18 -5.49
C PRO A 952 -30.31 -41.28 -6.00
N ARG A 953 -31.30 -41.32 -5.11
CA ARG A 953 -32.71 -41.39 -5.49
C ARG A 953 -33.19 -40.05 -5.99
N ALA A 954 -32.82 -38.95 -5.33
CA ALA A 954 -33.14 -37.61 -5.80
C ALA A 954 -32.52 -37.34 -7.18
N MET A 955 -31.24 -37.70 -7.36
CA MET A 955 -30.53 -37.60 -8.64
C MET A 955 -31.26 -38.34 -9.76
N ARG A 956 -31.62 -39.61 -9.55
CA ARG A 956 -32.26 -40.43 -10.58
C ARG A 956 -33.73 -40.07 -10.85
N ASN A 957 -34.47 -39.58 -9.84
CA ASN A 957 -35.91 -39.31 -9.99
C ASN A 957 -36.22 -37.90 -10.52
N SER A 958 -35.49 -36.90 -10.02
CA SER A 958 -35.74 -35.48 -10.33
C SER A 958 -34.67 -34.84 -11.20
N GLY A 959 -33.50 -35.47 -11.34
CA GLY A 959 -32.38 -34.91 -12.09
C GLY A 959 -31.76 -33.69 -11.40
N HIS A 960 -30.69 -33.16 -12.00
CA HIS A 960 -29.90 -32.05 -11.49
C HIS A 960 -29.55 -31.05 -12.58
N TRP A 961 -30.56 -30.34 -13.09
CA TRP A 961 -30.38 -29.38 -14.18
C TRP A 961 -29.28 -28.36 -13.90
N GLY A 962 -29.29 -27.73 -12.72
CA GLY A 962 -28.31 -26.70 -12.33
C GLY A 962 -26.87 -27.21 -12.30
N PRO A 963 -26.53 -28.23 -11.47
CA PRO A 963 -25.17 -28.79 -11.46
C PRO A 963 -24.68 -29.25 -12.84
N ILE A 964 -25.55 -29.88 -13.64
CA ILE A 964 -25.17 -30.35 -14.98
C ILE A 964 -25.00 -29.16 -15.95
N HIS A 965 -25.78 -28.09 -15.80
CA HIS A 965 -25.66 -26.86 -16.59
C HIS A 965 -24.28 -26.22 -16.38
N GLU A 966 -23.80 -26.13 -15.14
CA GLU A 966 -22.45 -25.63 -14.84
C GLU A 966 -21.34 -26.52 -15.37
N LEU A 967 -21.52 -27.85 -15.32
CA LEU A 967 -20.60 -28.79 -15.97
C LEU A 967 -20.59 -28.59 -17.50
N GLY A 968 -21.75 -28.29 -18.09
CA GLY A 968 -21.89 -27.94 -19.51
C GLY A 968 -21.12 -26.68 -19.88
N HIS A 969 -21.11 -25.65 -19.03
CA HIS A 969 -20.24 -24.47 -19.22
C HIS A 969 -18.76 -24.85 -19.29
N ASN A 970 -18.29 -25.77 -18.42
CA ASN A 970 -16.90 -26.25 -18.47
C ASN A 970 -16.57 -27.03 -19.76
N GLN A 971 -17.58 -27.50 -20.52
CA GLN A 971 -17.40 -28.16 -21.82
C GLN A 971 -17.56 -27.23 -23.03
N GLN A 972 -18.06 -26.01 -22.86
CA GLN A 972 -18.14 -25.04 -23.96
C GLN A 972 -16.75 -24.73 -24.53
N ARG A 973 -16.69 -24.40 -25.82
CA ARG A 973 -15.44 -24.10 -26.53
C ARG A 973 -15.61 -22.82 -27.35
N GLY A 974 -14.64 -21.91 -27.27
CA GLY A 974 -14.72 -20.63 -28.00
C GLY A 974 -14.88 -20.77 -29.52
N VAL A 975 -14.51 -21.91 -30.11
CA VAL A 975 -14.56 -22.18 -31.56
C VAL A 975 -15.98 -22.33 -32.13
N TRP A 976 -16.98 -22.60 -31.30
CA TRP A 976 -18.38 -22.74 -31.74
C TRP A 976 -19.39 -21.96 -30.91
N GLU A 977 -18.90 -21.21 -29.92
CA GLU A 977 -19.74 -20.30 -29.15
C GLU A 977 -19.95 -19.01 -29.94
N PHE A 978 -21.15 -18.44 -29.82
CA PHE A 978 -21.54 -17.13 -30.34
C PHE A 978 -21.94 -16.18 -29.20
N PRO A 979 -21.00 -15.73 -28.34
CA PRO A 979 -21.33 -14.86 -27.20
C PRO A 979 -21.94 -13.52 -27.65
N HIS A 980 -22.89 -12.94 -26.93
CA HIS A 980 -23.47 -13.39 -25.66
C HIS A 980 -24.68 -14.33 -25.83
N HIS A 981 -25.06 -14.68 -27.06
CA HIS A 981 -26.29 -15.41 -27.34
C HIS A 981 -26.26 -16.85 -26.83
N THR A 982 -25.12 -17.54 -27.02
CA THR A 982 -25.00 -18.96 -26.69
C THR A 982 -24.44 -19.27 -25.31
N THR A 983 -23.88 -18.27 -24.62
CA THR A 983 -23.18 -18.47 -23.34
C THR A 983 -24.03 -19.27 -22.35
N GLU A 984 -25.29 -18.88 -22.17
CA GLU A 984 -26.26 -19.56 -21.28
C GLU A 984 -27.18 -20.56 -22.03
N CYS A 985 -26.85 -20.87 -23.29
CA CYS A 985 -27.66 -21.72 -24.17
C CYS A 985 -27.05 -23.10 -24.33
N THR A 986 -25.86 -23.18 -24.94
CA THR A 986 -25.25 -24.45 -25.37
C THR A 986 -24.80 -25.30 -24.18
N CYS A 987 -24.49 -24.70 -23.04
CA CYS A 987 -24.29 -25.42 -21.78
C CYS A 987 -25.48 -26.33 -21.41
N ASN A 988 -26.72 -25.92 -21.75
CA ASN A 988 -27.92 -26.74 -21.51
C ASN A 988 -28.01 -27.97 -22.41
N LEU A 989 -27.19 -28.11 -23.46
CA LEU A 989 -27.13 -29.35 -24.25
C LEU A 989 -26.68 -30.51 -23.38
N TRP A 990 -25.74 -30.27 -22.46
CA TRP A 990 -25.32 -31.28 -21.48
C TRP A 990 -26.42 -31.58 -20.47
N SER A 991 -27.13 -30.57 -19.96
CA SER A 991 -28.29 -30.78 -19.09
C SER A 991 -29.33 -31.66 -19.78
N MET A 992 -29.68 -31.33 -21.02
CA MET A 992 -30.59 -32.14 -21.82
C MET A 992 -30.10 -33.57 -22.02
N TYR A 993 -28.88 -33.73 -22.50
CA TYR A 993 -28.30 -35.03 -22.83
C TYR A 993 -28.22 -35.96 -21.62
N VAL A 994 -27.69 -35.48 -20.49
CA VAL A 994 -27.55 -36.31 -19.29
C VAL A 994 -28.92 -36.71 -18.74
N HIS A 995 -29.91 -35.81 -18.76
CA HIS A 995 -31.24 -36.18 -18.28
C HIS A 995 -31.86 -37.27 -19.16
N GLU A 996 -31.80 -37.13 -20.48
CA GLU A 996 -32.41 -38.09 -21.40
C GLU A 996 -31.66 -39.42 -21.47
N GLU A 997 -30.36 -39.38 -21.73
CA GLU A 997 -29.57 -40.56 -22.10
C GLU A 997 -28.93 -41.27 -20.90
N VAL A 998 -28.69 -40.56 -19.80
CA VAL A 998 -28.03 -41.12 -18.61
C VAL A 998 -29.02 -41.39 -17.48
N LEU A 999 -29.88 -40.41 -17.17
CA LEU A 999 -30.83 -40.50 -16.06
C LEU A 999 -32.18 -41.09 -16.47
N GLY A 1000 -32.47 -41.20 -17.77
CA GLY A 1000 -33.75 -41.70 -18.28
C GLY A 1000 -34.94 -40.78 -17.98
N ILE A 1001 -34.68 -39.49 -17.81
CA ILE A 1001 -35.66 -38.44 -17.52
C ILE A 1001 -36.01 -37.72 -18.83
N ASN A 1002 -37.27 -37.85 -19.27
CA ASN A 1002 -37.76 -37.13 -20.44
C ASN A 1002 -37.64 -35.60 -20.27
N ARG A 1003 -37.35 -34.91 -21.38
CA ARG A 1003 -37.12 -33.45 -21.43
C ARG A 1003 -38.20 -32.60 -20.77
N ASP A 1004 -39.47 -32.98 -20.92
CA ASP A 1004 -40.62 -32.26 -20.36
C ASP A 1004 -40.65 -32.31 -18.82
N ARG A 1005 -40.03 -33.33 -18.22
CA ARG A 1005 -39.85 -33.49 -16.78
C ARG A 1005 -38.50 -32.97 -16.27
N ALA A 1006 -37.50 -32.85 -17.15
CA ALA A 1006 -36.17 -32.36 -16.79
C ALA A 1006 -36.17 -30.85 -16.45
N HIS A 1007 -36.92 -30.03 -17.20
CA HIS A 1007 -37.03 -28.60 -16.92
C HIS A 1007 -38.34 -27.99 -17.45
N PRO A 1008 -39.02 -27.06 -16.74
CA PRO A 1008 -40.30 -26.48 -17.18
C PRO A 1008 -40.24 -25.81 -18.57
N ASN A 1009 -39.11 -25.19 -18.92
CA ASN A 1009 -38.90 -24.58 -20.24
C ASN A 1009 -38.80 -25.58 -21.40
N MET A 1010 -38.69 -26.88 -21.12
CA MET A 1010 -38.56 -27.94 -22.12
C MET A 1010 -39.88 -28.65 -22.42
N THR A 1011 -40.97 -28.27 -21.75
CA THR A 1011 -42.32 -28.73 -22.11
C THR A 1011 -42.67 -28.30 -23.54
N LEU A 1012 -43.42 -29.17 -24.25
CA LEU A 1012 -43.81 -28.92 -25.64
C LEU A 1012 -44.54 -27.58 -25.82
N ALA A 1013 -45.43 -27.24 -24.87
CA ALA A 1013 -46.18 -25.98 -24.88
C ALA A 1013 -45.26 -24.75 -24.83
N ASN A 1014 -44.28 -24.74 -23.91
CA ASN A 1014 -43.34 -23.63 -23.76
C ASN A 1014 -42.42 -23.49 -24.98
N ARG A 1015 -41.95 -24.60 -25.53
CA ARG A 1015 -41.11 -24.61 -26.73
C ARG A 1015 -41.86 -24.08 -27.96
N GLN A 1016 -43.09 -24.56 -28.20
CA GLN A 1016 -43.92 -24.07 -29.30
C GLN A 1016 -44.30 -22.59 -29.15
N CYS A 1017 -44.62 -22.15 -27.94
CA CYS A 1017 -44.92 -20.75 -27.63
C CYS A 1017 -43.71 -19.86 -27.98
N ARG A 1018 -42.52 -20.28 -27.54
CA ARG A 1018 -41.26 -19.56 -27.78
C ARG A 1018 -40.94 -19.37 -29.26
N VAL A 1019 -41.10 -20.43 -30.07
CA VAL A 1019 -40.91 -20.34 -31.53
C VAL A 1019 -41.90 -19.37 -32.15
N LYS A 1020 -43.19 -19.45 -31.78
CA LYS A 1020 -44.23 -18.55 -32.31
C LYS A 1020 -43.93 -17.08 -32.00
N GLU A 1021 -43.56 -16.77 -30.75
CA GLU A 1021 -43.24 -15.40 -30.35
C GLU A 1021 -41.96 -14.89 -31.02
N TYR A 1022 -40.92 -15.72 -31.17
CA TYR A 1022 -39.70 -15.34 -31.89
C TYR A 1022 -39.97 -14.99 -33.36
N VAL A 1023 -40.79 -15.81 -34.05
CA VAL A 1023 -41.22 -15.56 -35.42
C VAL A 1023 -42.05 -14.28 -35.51
N LYS A 1024 -43.04 -14.12 -34.62
CA LYS A 1024 -43.90 -12.93 -34.56
C LYS A 1024 -43.12 -11.65 -34.29
N GLY A 1025 -42.06 -11.73 -33.50
CA GLY A 1025 -41.10 -10.65 -33.23
C GLY A 1025 -40.14 -10.34 -34.39
N GLY A 1026 -40.35 -10.92 -35.57
CA GLY A 1026 -39.56 -10.66 -36.77
C GLY A 1026 -38.22 -11.38 -36.81
N ARG A 1027 -38.02 -12.44 -36.01
CA ARG A 1027 -36.78 -13.23 -35.95
C ARG A 1027 -35.55 -12.37 -35.63
N ASN A 1028 -35.70 -11.40 -34.73
CA ASN A 1028 -34.61 -10.49 -34.38
C ASN A 1028 -33.50 -11.24 -33.61
N LEU A 1029 -32.26 -11.18 -34.10
CA LEU A 1029 -31.10 -11.84 -33.49
C LEU A 1029 -30.90 -11.41 -32.02
N SER A 1030 -31.24 -10.17 -31.64
CA SER A 1030 -31.15 -9.73 -30.24
C SER A 1030 -32.08 -10.49 -29.29
N ALA A 1031 -33.18 -11.06 -29.80
CA ALA A 1031 -34.11 -11.90 -29.04
C ALA A 1031 -33.71 -13.40 -29.07
N TRP A 1032 -32.71 -13.77 -29.86
CA TRP A 1032 -32.17 -15.13 -29.92
C TRP A 1032 -31.15 -15.34 -28.79
N THR A 1033 -31.65 -15.58 -27.58
CA THR A 1033 -30.81 -15.78 -26.38
C THR A 1033 -31.31 -16.95 -25.54
N VAL A 1034 -30.40 -17.58 -24.77
CA VAL A 1034 -30.66 -18.63 -23.77
C VAL A 1034 -31.59 -19.74 -24.31
N TRP A 1035 -32.88 -19.67 -23.98
CA TRP A 1035 -33.91 -20.65 -24.31
C TRP A 1035 -34.39 -20.57 -25.76
N VAL A 1036 -34.42 -19.37 -26.37
CA VAL A 1036 -34.77 -19.20 -27.79
C VAL A 1036 -33.64 -19.78 -28.64
N ALA A 1037 -32.40 -19.55 -28.21
CA ALA A 1037 -31.24 -20.13 -28.85
C ALA A 1037 -31.22 -21.66 -28.73
N LEU A 1038 -31.51 -22.19 -27.53
CA LEU A 1038 -31.51 -23.62 -27.26
C LEU A 1038 -32.50 -24.36 -28.16
N GLU A 1039 -33.66 -23.75 -28.45
CA GLU A 1039 -34.68 -24.35 -29.31
C GLU A 1039 -34.16 -24.70 -30.70
N THR A 1040 -33.25 -23.91 -31.27
CA THR A 1040 -32.65 -24.23 -32.56
C THR A 1040 -31.83 -25.50 -32.50
N TYR A 1041 -31.04 -25.67 -31.44
CA TYR A 1041 -30.27 -26.90 -31.23
C TYR A 1041 -31.19 -28.09 -30.93
N MET A 1042 -32.29 -27.89 -30.20
CA MET A 1042 -33.27 -28.95 -29.94
C MET A 1042 -33.97 -29.44 -31.21
N GLN A 1043 -34.26 -28.54 -32.16
CA GLN A 1043 -34.82 -28.92 -33.47
C GLN A 1043 -33.81 -29.72 -34.31
N LEU A 1044 -32.53 -29.38 -34.24
CA LEU A 1044 -31.47 -30.19 -34.85
C LEU A 1044 -31.35 -31.56 -34.17
N GLN A 1045 -31.42 -31.60 -32.84
CA GLN A 1045 -31.35 -32.84 -32.06
C GLN A 1045 -32.55 -33.76 -32.37
N GLU A 1046 -33.77 -33.22 -32.48
CA GLU A 1046 -34.96 -34.00 -32.81
C GLU A 1046 -34.90 -34.60 -34.22
N GLN A 1047 -34.26 -33.91 -35.17
CA GLN A 1047 -34.14 -34.39 -36.54
C GLN A 1047 -32.97 -35.36 -36.76
N PHE A 1048 -31.82 -35.09 -36.14
CA PHE A 1048 -30.55 -35.74 -36.47
C PHE A 1048 -29.94 -36.54 -35.30
N GLY A 1049 -30.52 -36.46 -34.10
CA GLY A 1049 -30.06 -37.18 -32.91
C GLY A 1049 -28.78 -36.60 -32.28
N TRP A 1050 -28.43 -37.13 -31.11
CA TRP A 1050 -27.23 -36.72 -30.36
C TRP A 1050 -25.92 -37.12 -31.04
N ASP A 1051 -25.91 -38.21 -31.81
CA ASP A 1051 -24.71 -38.64 -32.56
C ASP A 1051 -24.23 -37.60 -33.57
N ALA A 1052 -25.14 -36.81 -34.16
CA ALA A 1052 -24.77 -35.71 -35.04
C ALA A 1052 -23.99 -34.63 -34.26
N PHE A 1053 -24.45 -34.29 -33.06
CA PHE A 1053 -23.76 -33.34 -32.18
C PHE A 1053 -22.38 -33.86 -31.79
N LYS A 1054 -22.27 -35.12 -31.35
CA LYS A 1054 -20.97 -35.73 -30.99
C LYS A 1054 -19.98 -35.68 -32.15
N LYS A 1055 -20.42 -35.93 -33.38
CA LYS A 1055 -19.57 -35.84 -34.59
C LYS A 1055 -19.13 -34.41 -34.89
N VAL A 1056 -20.03 -33.43 -34.78
CA VAL A 1056 -19.68 -32.01 -34.90
C VAL A 1056 -18.65 -31.64 -33.82
N PHE A 1057 -18.87 -32.10 -32.59
CA PHE A 1057 -18.02 -31.87 -31.43
C PHE A 1057 -16.63 -32.47 -31.59
N ALA A 1058 -16.54 -33.70 -32.06
CA ALA A 1058 -15.30 -34.34 -32.45
C ALA A 1058 -14.55 -33.56 -33.56
N ALA A 1059 -15.26 -33.04 -34.57
CA ALA A 1059 -14.64 -32.29 -35.66
C ALA A 1059 -13.98 -31.00 -35.15
N TYR A 1060 -14.64 -30.25 -34.27
CA TYR A 1060 -14.11 -29.01 -33.72
C TYR A 1060 -12.87 -29.18 -32.83
N HIS A 1061 -12.66 -30.35 -32.20
CA HIS A 1061 -11.44 -30.61 -31.42
C HIS A 1061 -10.15 -30.57 -32.24
N THR A 1062 -10.23 -30.82 -33.55
CA THR A 1062 -9.06 -30.84 -34.46
C THR A 1062 -9.09 -29.75 -35.53
N MET A 1063 -10.19 -28.98 -35.59
CA MET A 1063 -10.40 -27.95 -36.60
C MET A 1063 -9.48 -26.75 -36.38
N GLN A 1064 -8.79 -26.35 -37.44
CA GLN A 1064 -7.91 -25.17 -37.45
C GLN A 1064 -8.56 -24.01 -38.21
N ASN A 1065 -8.07 -22.79 -37.99
CA ASN A 1065 -8.52 -21.57 -38.68
C ASN A 1065 -10.02 -21.27 -38.54
N VAL A 1066 -10.59 -21.61 -37.39
CA VAL A 1066 -11.95 -21.20 -37.03
C VAL A 1066 -12.00 -19.67 -36.93
N PRO A 1067 -12.98 -19.00 -37.56
CA PRO A 1067 -13.14 -17.55 -37.43
C PRO A 1067 -13.28 -17.11 -35.97
N ASN A 1068 -12.80 -15.92 -35.64
CA ASN A 1068 -12.88 -15.40 -34.27
C ASN A 1068 -14.14 -14.56 -34.01
N ASP A 1069 -14.84 -14.14 -35.07
CA ASP A 1069 -16.07 -13.37 -35.05
C ASP A 1069 -17.33 -14.25 -35.13
N ASN A 1070 -18.43 -13.80 -34.53
CA ASN A 1070 -19.67 -14.58 -34.51
C ASN A 1070 -20.22 -14.90 -35.92
N PRO A 1071 -20.29 -13.96 -36.88
CA PRO A 1071 -20.76 -14.27 -38.23
C PRO A 1071 -19.95 -15.38 -38.90
N GLY A 1072 -18.62 -15.30 -38.87
CA GLY A 1072 -17.75 -16.33 -39.43
C GLY A 1072 -17.96 -17.70 -38.77
N LYS A 1073 -18.04 -17.75 -37.43
CA LYS A 1073 -18.28 -19.00 -36.71
C LYS A 1073 -19.65 -19.60 -37.02
N MET A 1074 -20.70 -18.78 -37.12
CA MET A 1074 -22.05 -19.24 -37.44
C MET A 1074 -22.11 -19.89 -38.81
N ASN A 1075 -21.50 -19.28 -39.83
CA ASN A 1075 -21.41 -19.84 -41.17
C ASN A 1075 -20.65 -21.17 -41.17
N LEU A 1076 -19.50 -21.23 -40.48
CA LEU A 1076 -18.72 -22.45 -40.35
C LEU A 1076 -19.48 -23.55 -39.60
N TYR A 1077 -20.25 -23.21 -38.57
CA TYR A 1077 -21.06 -24.18 -37.82
C TYR A 1077 -22.17 -24.76 -38.71
N ALA A 1078 -22.87 -23.92 -39.46
CA ALA A 1078 -23.88 -24.38 -40.41
C ALA A 1078 -23.29 -25.27 -41.51
N GLU A 1079 -22.12 -24.92 -42.02
CA GLU A 1079 -21.37 -25.73 -42.99
C GLU A 1079 -20.97 -27.08 -42.38
N THR A 1080 -20.33 -27.07 -41.21
CA THR A 1080 -19.85 -28.26 -40.50
C THR A 1080 -20.99 -29.22 -40.17
N PHE A 1081 -22.10 -28.69 -39.65
CA PHE A 1081 -23.26 -29.52 -39.30
C PHE A 1081 -23.91 -30.09 -40.56
N SER A 1082 -24.06 -29.30 -41.63
CA SER A 1082 -24.62 -29.76 -42.92
C SER A 1082 -23.81 -30.88 -43.54
N LEU A 1083 -22.48 -30.76 -43.52
CA LEU A 1083 -21.56 -31.81 -43.99
C LEU A 1083 -21.63 -33.05 -43.10
N THR A 1084 -21.77 -32.89 -41.79
CA THR A 1084 -21.87 -34.01 -40.84
C THR A 1084 -23.13 -34.84 -41.06
N VAL A 1085 -24.26 -34.20 -41.38
CA VAL A 1085 -25.54 -34.89 -41.63
C VAL A 1085 -25.83 -35.15 -43.12
N MET A 1086 -24.88 -34.80 -44.00
CA MET A 1086 -24.99 -34.92 -45.46
C MET A 1086 -26.28 -34.29 -46.04
N LYS A 1087 -26.70 -33.15 -45.48
CA LYS A 1087 -27.92 -32.42 -45.86
C LYS A 1087 -27.67 -30.92 -45.81
N ASN A 1088 -28.15 -30.17 -46.79
CA ASN A 1088 -28.05 -28.71 -46.81
C ASN A 1088 -29.02 -28.11 -45.78
N LEU A 1089 -28.48 -27.62 -44.66
CA LEU A 1089 -29.23 -26.98 -43.57
C LEU A 1089 -29.37 -25.46 -43.73
N ALA A 1090 -28.81 -24.86 -44.79
CA ALA A 1090 -28.89 -23.42 -45.00
C ALA A 1090 -30.33 -22.87 -44.92
N PRO A 1091 -31.37 -23.52 -45.50
CA PRO A 1091 -32.75 -23.03 -45.37
C PRO A 1091 -33.26 -22.97 -43.92
N PHE A 1092 -32.86 -23.92 -43.08
CA PHE A 1092 -33.24 -23.93 -41.67
C PHE A 1092 -32.61 -22.77 -40.91
N PHE A 1093 -31.34 -22.52 -41.18
CA PHE A 1093 -30.61 -21.42 -40.58
C PHE A 1093 -30.90 -20.05 -41.22
N LYS A 1094 -31.79 -19.91 -42.21
CA LYS A 1094 -32.21 -18.60 -42.75
C LYS A 1094 -32.86 -17.68 -41.72
N ALA A 1095 -33.34 -18.23 -40.61
CA ALA A 1095 -33.75 -17.43 -39.45
C ALA A 1095 -32.55 -16.73 -38.74
N TRP A 1096 -31.32 -17.06 -39.16
CA TRP A 1096 -30.02 -16.50 -38.75
C TRP A 1096 -29.29 -15.94 -39.99
N PRO A 1097 -28.35 -14.99 -39.82
CA PRO A 1097 -27.63 -14.40 -40.95
C PRO A 1097 -26.54 -15.34 -41.50
N ILE A 1098 -26.91 -16.35 -42.29
CA ILE A 1098 -25.97 -17.11 -43.11
C ILE A 1098 -25.67 -16.33 -44.40
N GLU A 1099 -24.41 -16.30 -44.79
CA GLU A 1099 -23.95 -15.60 -45.99
C GLU A 1099 -24.30 -16.39 -47.27
N PRO A 1100 -24.62 -15.70 -48.38
CA PRO A 1100 -24.90 -16.35 -49.67
C PRO A 1100 -23.78 -17.30 -50.15
N ALA A 1101 -22.53 -17.00 -49.82
CA ALA A 1101 -21.39 -17.86 -50.14
C ALA A 1101 -21.49 -19.24 -49.47
N THR A 1102 -21.97 -19.30 -48.23
CA THR A 1102 -22.19 -20.55 -47.50
C THR A 1102 -23.35 -21.33 -48.11
N GLU A 1103 -24.43 -20.67 -48.53
CA GLU A 1103 -25.54 -21.33 -49.24
C GLU A 1103 -25.06 -21.97 -50.56
N GLN A 1104 -24.24 -21.24 -51.31
CA GLN A 1104 -23.66 -21.73 -52.56
C GLN A 1104 -22.76 -22.94 -52.32
N LYS A 1105 -21.89 -22.90 -51.31
CA LYS A 1105 -21.04 -24.05 -50.93
C LYS A 1105 -21.86 -25.30 -50.63
N LEU A 1106 -22.99 -25.15 -49.93
CA LEU A 1106 -23.84 -26.27 -49.52
C LEU A 1106 -24.84 -26.74 -50.59
N SER A 1107 -24.92 -26.05 -51.74
CA SER A 1107 -25.90 -26.33 -52.79
C SER A 1107 -25.80 -27.72 -53.43
N HIS A 1108 -24.64 -28.39 -53.30
CA HIS A 1108 -24.41 -29.73 -53.81
C HIS A 1108 -25.03 -30.84 -52.92
N LEU A 1109 -25.47 -30.52 -51.70
CA LEU A 1109 -26.12 -31.46 -50.78
C LEU A 1109 -27.65 -31.43 -50.92
N PRO A 1110 -28.36 -32.54 -50.62
CA PRO A 1110 -29.83 -32.57 -50.59
C PRO A 1110 -30.40 -31.53 -49.61
N VAL A 1111 -31.36 -30.73 -50.06
CA VAL A 1111 -31.94 -29.62 -49.28
C VAL A 1111 -32.87 -30.12 -48.18
N TRP A 1112 -32.75 -29.58 -46.95
CA TRP A 1112 -33.74 -29.79 -45.89
C TRP A 1112 -34.93 -28.83 -46.03
N SER A 1113 -35.84 -29.14 -46.94
CA SER A 1113 -36.99 -28.29 -47.28
C SER A 1113 -38.15 -28.38 -46.27
N ASP A 1114 -38.31 -29.50 -45.57
CA ASP A 1114 -39.37 -29.78 -44.60
C ASP A 1114 -38.96 -29.48 -43.14
N HIS A 1115 -38.01 -28.56 -42.95
CA HIS A 1115 -37.48 -28.22 -41.63
C HIS A 1115 -38.57 -27.62 -40.70
N PRO A 1116 -38.45 -27.76 -39.35
CA PRO A 1116 -39.50 -27.32 -38.41
C PRO A 1116 -39.89 -25.83 -38.50
N MET A 1117 -38.98 -24.99 -38.98
CA MET A 1117 -39.23 -23.56 -39.19
C MET A 1117 -39.95 -23.23 -40.51
N ALA A 1118 -40.06 -24.17 -41.45
CA ALA A 1118 -40.66 -23.95 -42.78
C ALA A 1118 -42.14 -23.58 -42.71
N LYS A 1119 -42.87 -24.11 -41.71
CA LYS A 1119 -44.29 -23.80 -41.47
C LYS A 1119 -44.56 -22.35 -41.00
N TYR A 1120 -43.50 -21.59 -40.74
CA TYR A 1120 -43.56 -20.19 -40.32
C TYR A 1120 -42.98 -19.23 -41.38
N ASN A 1121 -42.54 -19.77 -42.53
CA ASN A 1121 -41.96 -18.99 -43.63
C ASN A 1121 -43.03 -18.31 -44.47
#